data_AF-A0A4S4KZ65-F1
#
_entry.id   AF-A0A4S4KZ65-F1
#
_cell.length_a   1.000
_cell.length_b   1.000
_cell.length_c   1.000
_cell.angle_alpha   90.00
_cell.angle_beta   90.00
_cell.angle_gamma   90.00
#
_symmetry.space_group_name_H-M   'P 1'
#
loop_
_entity.id
_entity.type
_entity.pdbx_description
1 polymer ?
#
loop_
_entity_poly.entity_id
_entity_poly.type
_entity_poly.pdbx_seq_one_letter_code
_entity_poly.pdbx_strand_id
1 'polypeptide(L)'
;MVSLSTFWTLLVLTLGLFPVTLALHASEAGIVDWHKPLVGVPVTHSHSLSPSFHRFSTGSSKSTQSVIVTATSSNVLAALDPVLGDIAWRYIFDPIDPIISFRASGEVIAALSGPGGATFRVFDIAKGDLLVERRLHTPSAGHLFEPNDLGSHIVFAEGNDTTISSNIDLFALTNGHVLRRLDAITGRVRWEWTAEDKAANVVYSRIARTPSTVFVVGLSKSVASYTLHITALSAASGEVLANTHVPSAIHNGLTDFLLLSDTSDDDSTPCVIWLEQGQLKFVPLTSELNGKPKTMKGATLKSILNIGLNEKGHFVALRSDGTGLAMRMDKDSMGLALIWEFAESASSDRYTESTYAGGLDKDNRPYVGRIYWSHVLRLASTHIFAEHAADGKGLVRGYTFPFETSSHGIIMHAALDAANPSDNVVIGRFVLTTGTGAVQLWQHDRMQWTREEALSEIALAEFVELPEKKSVSTHVSDHDKSFIERVNRQLSDAKDFPAYLVNFAKRFATGSYASVSTSAAAAPNSADALTRDDFGFRKLIIAATSRGVVYAINSGNGAVVWIRILALGWAGEVGGHHVPLKLFVTRTVSDGDSPRVVLVTQRIADNGLTDTVVFHIDALTGEDAERNSPSGMLKGTDAVRGEILDAFMLRGENKTVILLDKFLQIYLFPETDETRQSFQALAPKLHFPLIAPGSILGHQVLPEPAFTDKFTAYSTWTATFPPGETVLKVFKRPADEPVASLGKVLGDRRTLYKYLNPGLIGYITIAQRSDRRAPTCGVYLFDGLKGTIVYHATIPSARGGCDVHAVLTENWLLYTYYDEEIESVVQAKGYRVVSVELYEGSQVNDKTRSTESSVYYNKSAEISIYEQAYVFPFAVSALTTTSTKFGIATKDLLVANHRNQIQSFPRRMFDPRRPKRKVTAEEQEEWLIQYDPVIPDDTRRVISHNYHVANTRSILTSPALLESTSLVFANGLDLFASRVAPAHTFDVLNENFNKAQLVLTIVALSVAIFATRPIVGRKRLREQWY
;
A
#
# COMPACT_ATOMS: atom_id res chain seq x y z
N MET A 1 -51.57 32.97 33.32
CA MET A 1 -50.40 33.53 32.62
C MET A 1 -49.05 33.04 33.16
N VAL A 2 -48.95 32.56 34.41
CA VAL A 2 -47.66 32.11 35.02
C VAL A 2 -47.26 30.67 34.63
N SER A 3 -48.17 29.81 34.17
CA SER A 3 -47.83 28.42 33.78
C SER A 3 -47.30 28.26 32.35
N LEU A 4 -47.52 29.25 31.47
CA LEU A 4 -47.00 29.20 30.09
C LEU A 4 -45.53 29.60 30.02
N SER A 5 -45.10 30.60 30.81
CA SER A 5 -43.69 31.03 30.78
C SER A 5 -42.76 30.00 31.41
N THR A 6 -43.24 29.27 32.42
CA THR A 6 -42.49 28.17 33.07
C THR A 6 -42.35 26.96 32.16
N PHE A 7 -43.35 26.67 31.31
CA PHE A 7 -43.24 25.61 30.30
C PHE A 7 -42.23 25.98 29.20
N TRP A 8 -42.23 27.23 28.74
CA TRP A 8 -41.26 27.72 27.74
C TRP A 8 -39.83 27.81 28.29
N THR A 9 -39.63 28.20 29.55
CA THR A 9 -38.29 28.20 30.15
C THR A 9 -37.78 26.79 30.40
N LEU A 10 -38.64 25.82 30.77
CA LEU A 10 -38.25 24.41 30.89
C LEU A 10 -37.92 23.80 29.51
N LEU A 11 -38.65 24.17 28.45
CA LEU A 11 -38.38 23.75 27.08
C LEU A 11 -37.06 24.31 26.55
N VAL A 12 -36.73 25.57 26.85
CA VAL A 12 -35.46 26.19 26.46
C VAL A 12 -34.28 25.64 27.26
N LEU A 13 -34.45 25.33 28.56
CA LEU A 13 -33.43 24.66 29.37
C LEU A 13 -33.19 23.20 28.94
N THR A 14 -34.23 22.48 28.50
CA THR A 14 -34.09 21.11 28.00
C THR A 14 -33.51 21.06 26.59
N LEU A 15 -33.77 22.06 25.75
CA LEU A 15 -33.09 22.23 24.45
C LEU A 15 -31.61 22.62 24.58
N GLY A 16 -31.21 23.25 25.70
CA GLY A 16 -29.81 23.55 26.01
C GLY A 16 -28.99 22.38 26.56
N LEU A 17 -29.64 21.25 26.86
CA LEU A 17 -28.99 20.04 27.39
C LEU A 17 -28.66 18.98 26.33
N PHE A 18 -28.97 19.22 25.05
CA PHE A 18 -28.49 18.36 23.98
C PHE A 18 -27.03 18.71 23.67
N PRO A 19 -26.06 17.80 23.91
CA PRO A 19 -24.70 18.04 23.49
C PRO A 19 -24.68 18.16 21.96
N VAL A 20 -24.10 19.24 21.45
CA VAL A 20 -23.68 19.32 20.05
C VAL A 20 -22.54 18.33 19.88
N THR A 21 -22.86 17.11 19.46
CA THR A 21 -21.90 16.02 19.32
C THR A 21 -21.07 16.24 18.05
N LEU A 22 -19.78 16.55 18.23
CA LEU A 22 -18.77 16.70 17.17
C LEU A 22 -18.14 15.35 16.77
N ALA A 23 -18.95 14.30 16.66
CA ALA A 23 -18.48 12.96 16.31
C ALA A 23 -19.24 12.43 15.08
N LEU A 24 -18.60 11.56 14.31
CA LEU A 24 -19.26 10.75 13.28
C LEU A 24 -20.44 10.02 13.93
N HIS A 25 -21.63 10.12 13.36
CA HIS A 25 -22.79 9.49 13.96
C HIS A 25 -22.58 7.97 13.88
N ALA A 26 -22.86 7.21 14.95
CA ALA A 26 -22.63 5.75 14.94
C ALA A 26 -23.39 5.03 13.80
N SER A 27 -24.44 5.68 13.26
CA SER A 27 -25.19 5.24 12.09
C SER A 27 -24.47 5.40 10.76
N GLU A 28 -23.35 6.13 10.69
CA GLU A 28 -22.60 6.41 9.45
C GLU A 28 -21.37 5.51 9.27
N ALA A 29 -20.86 4.96 10.37
CA ALA A 29 -19.70 4.07 10.36
C ALA A 29 -20.00 2.79 9.56
N GLY A 30 -19.13 2.48 8.60
CA GLY A 30 -19.29 1.38 7.64
C GLY A 30 -20.26 1.67 6.49
N ILE A 31 -20.85 2.88 6.41
CA ILE A 31 -21.74 3.30 5.32
C ILE A 31 -21.03 4.28 4.37
N VAL A 32 -20.38 5.30 4.94
CA VAL A 32 -19.67 6.34 4.19
C VAL A 32 -18.20 6.03 3.98
N ASP A 33 -17.69 5.05 4.72
CA ASP A 33 -16.30 4.67 4.81
C ASP A 33 -16.09 3.16 4.72
N TRP A 34 -14.87 2.77 4.39
CA TRP A 34 -14.43 1.37 4.36
C TRP A 34 -12.94 1.28 4.67
N HIS A 35 -12.55 0.13 5.25
CA HIS A 35 -11.18 -0.22 5.56
C HIS A 35 -10.88 -1.60 5.00
N LYS A 36 -9.76 -1.72 4.27
CA LYS A 36 -9.28 -2.99 3.71
C LYS A 36 -7.91 -3.30 4.29
N PRO A 37 -7.82 -4.19 5.30
CA PRO A 37 -6.54 -4.59 5.87
C PRO A 37 -5.82 -5.59 4.96
N LEU A 38 -4.52 -5.36 4.75
CA LEU A 38 -3.65 -6.21 3.93
C LEU A 38 -2.45 -6.70 4.74
N VAL A 39 -1.82 -7.78 4.29
CA VAL A 39 -0.56 -8.28 4.89
C VAL A 39 0.65 -7.89 4.04
N GLY A 40 0.41 -7.54 2.78
CA GLY A 40 1.41 -7.22 1.79
C GLY A 40 1.88 -8.47 1.03
N VAL A 41 2.67 -8.24 -0.02
CA VAL A 41 3.00 -9.32 -0.96
C VAL A 41 3.90 -10.36 -0.29
N PRO A 42 3.51 -11.66 -0.29
CA PRO A 42 4.33 -12.71 0.28
C PRO A 42 5.73 -12.80 -0.35
N VAL A 43 6.73 -13.07 0.49
CA VAL A 43 8.09 -13.33 0.02
C VAL A 43 8.17 -14.75 -0.52
N THR A 44 8.43 -14.94 -1.81
CA THR A 44 8.40 -16.27 -2.45
C THR A 44 9.76 -16.86 -2.79
N HIS A 45 10.83 -16.06 -2.76
CA HIS A 45 12.17 -16.50 -3.17
C HIS A 45 12.89 -17.36 -2.11
N SER A 46 12.42 -17.32 -0.85
CA SER A 46 12.96 -18.13 0.25
C SER A 46 11.87 -19.03 0.83
N HIS A 47 12.18 -20.32 0.98
CA HIS A 47 11.32 -21.29 1.63
C HIS A 47 11.08 -20.96 3.13
N SER A 48 12.02 -20.29 3.78
CA SER A 48 11.91 -19.91 5.20
C SER A 48 10.95 -18.74 5.44
N LEU A 49 10.51 -18.09 4.36
CA LEU A 49 9.64 -16.91 4.38
C LEU A 49 8.37 -17.09 3.54
N SER A 50 8.34 -18.08 2.65
CA SER A 50 7.23 -18.34 1.75
C SER A 50 5.97 -18.80 2.48
N PRO A 51 4.78 -18.53 1.90
CA PRO A 51 3.53 -19.03 2.44
C PRO A 51 3.57 -20.54 2.68
N SER A 52 3.08 -20.98 3.83
CA SER A 52 2.96 -22.41 4.13
C SER A 52 1.72 -22.68 4.95
N PHE A 53 1.17 -23.89 4.80
CA PHE A 53 0.09 -24.35 5.66
C PHE A 53 0.67 -24.87 6.97
N HIS A 54 0.04 -24.49 8.07
CA HIS A 54 0.33 -25.04 9.38
C HIS A 54 -0.95 -25.58 10.01
N ARG A 55 -0.90 -26.83 10.49
CA ARG A 55 -2.00 -27.48 11.20
C ARG A 55 -1.67 -27.56 12.68
N PHE A 56 -2.65 -27.23 13.51
CA PHE A 56 -2.54 -27.27 14.96
C PHE A 56 -3.88 -27.69 15.57
N SER A 57 -3.86 -28.18 16.80
CA SER A 57 -5.09 -28.52 17.54
C SER A 57 -5.15 -27.61 18.76
N THR A 58 -6.32 -27.03 19.04
CA THR A 58 -6.52 -26.15 20.20
C THR A 58 -7.31 -26.86 21.30
N GLY A 59 -6.72 -26.95 22.49
CA GLY A 59 -7.34 -27.56 23.66
C GLY A 59 -7.59 -29.07 23.56
N SER A 60 -8.51 -29.60 24.36
CA SER A 60 -8.82 -31.05 24.42
C SER A 60 -9.70 -31.56 23.27
N SER A 61 -10.08 -30.69 22.33
CA SER A 61 -10.86 -31.06 21.15
C SER A 61 -9.98 -31.79 20.14
N LYS A 62 -10.47 -32.92 19.60
CA LYS A 62 -9.80 -33.68 18.53
C LYS A 62 -9.87 -33.01 17.14
N SER A 63 -10.39 -31.78 17.04
CA SER A 63 -10.55 -31.07 15.76
C SER A 63 -9.28 -30.30 15.40
N THR A 64 -8.57 -30.73 14.34
CA THR A 64 -7.41 -30.02 13.78
C THR A 64 -7.87 -28.74 13.05
N GLN A 65 -7.26 -27.60 13.39
CA GLN A 65 -7.37 -26.33 12.68
C GLN A 65 -6.18 -26.15 11.72
N SER A 66 -6.34 -25.31 10.70
CA SER A 66 -5.29 -25.00 9.72
C SER A 66 -5.24 -23.51 9.44
N VAL A 67 -4.04 -22.93 9.37
CA VAL A 67 -3.80 -21.54 8.97
C VAL A 67 -2.76 -21.49 7.86
N ILE A 68 -2.78 -20.40 7.09
CA ILE A 68 -1.73 -20.10 6.11
C ILE A 68 -0.82 -19.05 6.72
N VAL A 69 0.41 -19.42 7.02
CA VAL A 69 1.41 -18.51 7.60
C VAL A 69 2.26 -17.92 6.50
N THR A 70 2.52 -16.62 6.52
CA THR A 70 3.37 -15.95 5.54
C THR A 70 4.16 -14.79 6.14
N ALA A 71 5.37 -14.60 5.65
CA ALA A 71 6.11 -13.34 5.78
C ALA A 71 6.00 -12.54 4.48
N THR A 72 5.98 -11.21 4.58
CA THR A 72 5.71 -10.34 3.42
C THR A 72 6.78 -9.28 3.22
N SER A 73 6.86 -8.73 2.00
CA SER A 73 7.75 -7.62 1.64
C SER A 73 7.50 -6.36 2.46
N SER A 74 6.30 -6.23 3.04
CA SER A 74 5.92 -5.11 3.92
C SER A 74 6.34 -5.33 5.38
N ASN A 75 7.23 -6.30 5.64
CA ASN A 75 7.72 -6.68 6.95
C ASN A 75 6.62 -7.12 7.93
N VAL A 76 5.68 -7.91 7.43
CA VAL A 76 4.55 -8.43 8.22
C VAL A 76 4.66 -9.96 8.30
N LEU A 77 4.50 -10.50 9.51
CA LEU A 77 4.23 -11.91 9.73
C LEU A 77 2.73 -12.06 9.98
N ALA A 78 2.05 -12.89 9.19
CA ALA A 78 0.60 -13.05 9.29
C ALA A 78 0.16 -14.50 9.18
N ALA A 79 -0.99 -14.78 9.80
CA ALA A 79 -1.77 -15.98 9.55
C ALA A 79 -3.09 -15.61 8.88
N LEU A 80 -3.40 -16.30 7.77
CA LEU A 80 -4.65 -16.17 7.04
C LEU A 80 -5.53 -17.39 7.30
N ASP A 81 -6.83 -17.16 7.43
CA ASP A 81 -7.82 -18.23 7.46
C ASP A 81 -7.96 -18.83 6.05
N PRO A 82 -7.68 -20.12 5.85
CA PRO A 82 -7.84 -20.74 4.55
C PRO A 82 -9.30 -20.81 4.08
N VAL A 83 -10.30 -20.80 4.96
CA VAL A 83 -11.70 -20.88 4.53
C VAL A 83 -12.19 -19.53 3.99
N LEU A 84 -11.98 -18.46 4.75
CA LEU A 84 -12.51 -17.13 4.42
C LEU A 84 -11.52 -16.26 3.64
N GLY A 85 -10.22 -16.54 3.76
CA GLY A 85 -9.17 -15.64 3.27
C GLY A 85 -9.00 -14.41 4.15
N ASP A 86 -9.64 -14.33 5.31
CA ASP A 86 -9.48 -13.21 6.23
C ASP A 86 -8.17 -13.31 7.01
N ILE A 87 -7.71 -12.17 7.53
CA ILE A 87 -6.53 -12.11 8.40
C ILE A 87 -6.95 -12.63 9.77
N ALA A 88 -6.45 -13.80 10.17
CA ALA A 88 -6.67 -14.32 11.51
C ALA A 88 -5.91 -13.46 12.53
N TRP A 89 -4.64 -13.17 12.22
CA TRP A 89 -3.82 -12.18 12.91
C TRP A 89 -2.66 -11.74 12.01
N ARG A 90 -2.09 -10.58 12.32
CA ARG A 90 -0.86 -10.08 11.71
C ARG A 90 -0.03 -9.32 12.73
N TYR A 91 1.28 -9.42 12.62
CA TYR A 91 2.23 -8.66 13.40
C TYR A 91 3.14 -7.89 12.44
N ILE A 92 3.15 -6.56 12.59
CA ILE A 92 3.91 -5.64 11.73
C ILE A 92 5.22 -5.33 12.44
N PHE A 93 6.34 -5.72 11.85
CA PHE A 93 7.67 -5.47 12.41
C PHE A 93 8.15 -4.06 12.06
N ASP A 94 9.02 -3.51 12.92
CA ASP A 94 9.66 -2.23 12.64
C ASP A 94 10.44 -2.28 11.32
N PRO A 95 10.48 -1.19 10.51
CA PRO A 95 11.18 -1.19 9.23
C PRO A 95 12.68 -1.57 9.30
N ILE A 96 13.31 -1.36 10.45
CA ILE A 96 14.73 -1.68 10.70
C ILE A 96 14.96 -3.10 11.28
N ASP A 97 13.89 -3.86 11.50
CA ASP A 97 13.90 -5.21 12.06
C ASP A 97 13.25 -6.18 11.05
N PRO A 98 13.86 -6.39 9.86
CA PRO A 98 13.27 -7.23 8.81
C PRO A 98 13.14 -8.68 9.25
N ILE A 99 12.03 -9.34 8.89
CA ILE A 99 11.84 -10.79 9.11
C ILE A 99 12.84 -11.56 8.23
N ILE A 100 13.56 -12.49 8.85
CA ILE A 100 14.62 -13.28 8.21
C ILE A 100 14.19 -14.74 8.03
N SER A 101 13.53 -15.32 9.03
CA SER A 101 12.97 -16.66 8.93
C SER A 101 11.87 -16.88 9.96
N PHE A 102 10.94 -17.78 9.67
CA PHE A 102 9.99 -18.28 10.66
C PHE A 102 9.83 -19.81 10.55
N ARG A 103 9.40 -20.42 11.65
CA ARG A 103 9.04 -21.85 11.71
C ARG A 103 7.90 -22.03 12.69
N ALA A 104 6.85 -22.74 12.26
CA ALA A 104 5.72 -23.11 13.11
C ALA A 104 5.85 -24.57 13.59
N SER A 105 5.46 -24.84 14.83
CA SER A 105 5.35 -26.18 15.41
C SER A 105 4.31 -26.19 16.53
N GLY A 106 3.42 -27.18 16.52
CA GLY A 106 2.32 -27.25 17.48
C GLY A 106 1.47 -25.97 17.48
N GLU A 107 1.24 -25.38 18.65
CA GLU A 107 0.47 -24.14 18.84
C GLU A 107 1.33 -22.85 18.75
N VAL A 108 2.61 -22.94 18.38
CA VAL A 108 3.52 -21.78 18.38
C VAL A 108 4.21 -21.56 17.04
N ILE A 109 4.61 -20.31 16.79
CA ILE A 109 5.46 -19.92 15.69
C ILE A 109 6.63 -19.09 16.18
N ALA A 110 7.85 -19.52 15.83
CA ALA A 110 9.08 -18.81 16.13
C ALA A 110 9.55 -18.02 14.90
N ALA A 111 10.06 -16.82 15.12
CA ALA A 111 10.61 -15.96 14.07
C ALA A 111 11.95 -15.36 14.50
N LEU A 112 12.87 -15.23 13.54
CA LEU A 112 14.09 -14.44 13.65
C LEU A 112 13.95 -13.20 12.77
N SER A 113 14.31 -12.03 13.32
CA SER A 113 14.28 -10.77 12.61
C SER A 113 15.49 -9.89 12.94
N GLY A 114 15.69 -8.85 12.14
CA GLY A 114 16.75 -7.87 12.33
C GLY A 114 18.10 -8.38 11.83
N PRO A 115 19.08 -7.50 11.55
CA PRO A 115 20.34 -7.88 10.91
C PRO A 115 20.99 -9.15 11.49
N GLY A 116 21.17 -10.18 10.66
CA GLY A 116 21.75 -11.47 11.05
C GLY A 116 20.95 -12.29 12.06
N GLY A 117 19.65 -12.03 12.25
CA GLY A 117 18.78 -12.70 13.21
C GLY A 117 18.89 -12.12 14.62
N ALA A 118 19.04 -10.80 14.74
CA ALA A 118 19.29 -10.09 16.01
C ALA A 118 18.20 -10.28 17.07
N THR A 119 16.95 -10.45 16.64
CA THR A 119 15.80 -10.56 17.53
C THR A 119 15.09 -11.89 17.30
N PHE A 120 14.84 -12.59 18.39
CA PHE A 120 14.05 -13.82 18.42
C PHE A 120 12.68 -13.54 19.02
N ARG A 121 11.63 -14.03 18.36
CA ARG A 121 10.25 -13.90 18.80
C ARG A 121 9.50 -15.22 18.70
N VAL A 122 8.54 -15.41 19.60
CA VAL A 122 7.59 -16.53 19.55
C VAL A 122 6.18 -15.98 19.70
N PHE A 123 5.28 -16.45 18.86
CA PHE A 123 3.87 -16.08 18.87
C PHE A 123 2.98 -17.32 19.06
N ASP A 124 1.81 -17.11 19.65
CA ASP A 124 0.71 -18.08 19.62
C ASP A 124 0.15 -18.15 18.18
N ILE A 125 0.07 -19.34 17.61
CA ILE A 125 -0.35 -19.50 16.21
C ILE A 125 -1.84 -19.24 15.98
N ALA A 126 -2.68 -19.40 17.01
CA ALA A 126 -4.13 -19.24 16.90
C ALA A 126 -4.53 -17.76 17.02
N LYS A 127 -3.90 -17.03 17.95
CA LYS A 127 -4.24 -15.65 18.30
C LYS A 127 -3.28 -14.61 17.75
N GLY A 128 -2.02 -15.00 17.47
CA GLY A 128 -0.96 -14.06 17.10
C GLY A 128 -0.37 -13.28 18.28
N ASP A 129 -0.68 -13.68 19.51
CA ASP A 129 -0.16 -13.03 20.72
C ASP A 129 1.36 -13.24 20.80
N LEU A 130 2.13 -12.16 21.00
CA LEU A 130 3.57 -12.24 21.23
C LEU A 130 3.82 -12.84 22.62
N LEU A 131 4.36 -14.06 22.65
CA LEU A 131 4.65 -14.79 23.89
C LEU A 131 6.04 -14.43 24.43
N VAL A 132 7.03 -14.36 23.54
CA VAL A 132 8.43 -14.11 23.89
C VAL A 132 9.06 -13.16 22.89
N GLU A 133 9.81 -12.18 23.39
CA GLU A 133 10.77 -11.41 22.61
C GLU A 133 12.13 -11.41 23.31
N ARG A 134 13.19 -11.74 22.58
CA ARG A 134 14.55 -11.74 23.08
C ARG A 134 15.52 -11.16 22.05
N ARG A 135 16.29 -10.15 22.46
CA ARG A 135 17.45 -9.69 21.70
C ARG A 135 18.60 -10.69 21.88
N LEU A 136 19.03 -11.34 20.80
CA LEU A 136 20.13 -12.31 20.79
C LEU A 136 21.48 -11.63 20.62
N HIS A 137 21.55 -10.57 19.80
CA HIS A 137 22.73 -9.72 19.63
C HIS A 137 22.32 -8.30 19.22
N THR A 138 23.25 -7.35 19.29
CA THR A 138 22.98 -5.97 18.84
C THR A 138 22.82 -5.93 17.32
N PRO A 139 21.87 -5.15 16.76
CA PRO A 139 21.69 -5.05 15.31
C PRO A 139 22.97 -4.63 14.56
N SER A 140 23.83 -3.82 15.18
CA SER A 140 25.13 -3.41 14.62
C SER A 140 26.15 -4.53 14.49
N ALA A 141 25.98 -5.64 15.23
CA ALA A 141 26.83 -6.83 15.13
C ALA A 141 26.28 -7.85 14.12
N GLY A 142 25.12 -7.56 13.52
CA GLY A 142 24.48 -8.42 12.54
C GLY A 142 25.26 -8.46 11.23
N HIS A 143 25.57 -9.67 10.74
CA HIS A 143 26.12 -9.84 9.39
C HIS A 143 25.01 -9.68 8.36
N LEU A 144 25.26 -8.85 7.33
CA LEU A 144 24.35 -8.65 6.20
C LEU A 144 24.72 -9.63 5.10
N PHE A 145 23.87 -10.65 4.90
CA PHE A 145 23.99 -11.59 3.80
C PHE A 145 23.00 -11.25 2.68
N GLU A 146 23.31 -11.70 1.47
CA GLU A 146 22.40 -11.65 0.33
C GLU A 146 22.28 -13.09 -0.23
N PRO A 147 21.10 -13.72 -0.15
CA PRO A 147 19.83 -13.24 0.43
C PRO A 147 19.90 -13.07 1.96
N ASN A 148 18.96 -12.30 2.52
CA ASN A 148 18.96 -11.90 3.93
C ASN A 148 18.72 -13.05 4.93
N ASP A 149 18.12 -14.14 4.48
CA ASP A 149 17.85 -15.36 5.23
C ASP A 149 19.06 -16.30 5.32
N LEU A 150 20.10 -16.07 4.49
CA LEU A 150 21.34 -16.82 4.56
C LEU A 150 22.00 -16.61 5.94
N GLY A 151 22.50 -17.70 6.52
CA GLY A 151 23.10 -17.64 7.85
C GLY A 151 22.11 -17.74 9.02
N SER A 152 20.82 -17.89 8.74
CA SER A 152 19.77 -17.99 9.77
C SER A 152 18.87 -19.20 9.54
N HIS A 153 18.55 -19.94 10.60
CA HIS A 153 17.68 -21.11 10.52
C HIS A 153 17.09 -21.45 11.89
N ILE A 154 15.86 -21.96 11.91
CA ILE A 154 15.13 -22.34 13.14
C ILE A 154 14.65 -23.78 13.01
N VAL A 155 14.92 -24.61 14.02
CA VAL A 155 14.40 -25.99 14.10
C VAL A 155 13.96 -26.28 15.53
N PHE A 156 12.77 -26.84 15.71
CA PHE A 156 12.29 -27.27 17.03
C PHE A 156 13.03 -28.55 17.50
N ALA A 157 13.37 -28.61 18.79
CA ALA A 157 14.16 -29.69 19.37
C ALA A 157 13.34 -30.98 19.54
N GLU A 158 12.05 -30.85 19.85
CA GLU A 158 11.11 -31.97 19.95
C GLU A 158 10.38 -32.17 18.60
N GLY A 159 9.91 -33.39 18.34
CA GLY A 159 9.06 -33.69 17.17
C GLY A 159 7.69 -33.01 17.29
N ASN A 160 6.92 -33.02 16.19
CA ASN A 160 5.53 -32.50 16.16
C ASN A 160 4.58 -33.40 16.99
N ASP A 161 4.83 -33.53 18.29
CA ASP A 161 3.90 -34.17 19.19
C ASP A 161 2.83 -33.14 19.58
N THR A 162 1.58 -33.45 19.23
CA THR A 162 0.43 -32.53 19.34
C THR A 162 0.04 -32.19 20.78
N THR A 163 0.71 -32.77 21.76
CA THR A 163 0.51 -32.49 23.19
C THR A 163 1.64 -31.62 23.70
N ILE A 164 1.28 -30.45 24.21
CA ILE A 164 2.19 -29.52 24.89
C ILE A 164 2.97 -30.29 25.97
N SER A 165 4.20 -30.69 25.67
CA SER A 165 5.19 -30.93 26.70
C SER A 165 5.48 -29.55 27.31
N SER A 166 5.65 -29.47 28.62
CA SER A 166 5.89 -28.21 29.32
C SER A 166 7.22 -27.53 28.95
N ASN A 167 7.98 -28.05 27.98
CA ASN A 167 9.29 -27.56 27.54
C ASN A 167 9.44 -27.62 26.01
N ILE A 168 8.92 -26.62 25.29
CA ILE A 168 9.21 -26.49 23.85
C ILE A 168 10.60 -25.85 23.70
N ASP A 169 11.61 -26.64 23.36
CA ASP A 169 12.94 -26.15 23.02
C ASP A 169 13.10 -25.98 21.51
N LEU A 170 13.96 -25.05 21.09
CA LEU A 170 14.36 -24.89 19.69
C LEU A 170 15.82 -24.51 19.53
N PHE A 171 16.35 -24.75 18.33
CA PHE A 171 17.68 -24.36 17.91
C PHE A 171 17.57 -23.19 16.93
N ALA A 172 18.27 -22.10 17.23
CA ALA A 172 18.33 -20.90 16.40
C ALA A 172 19.77 -20.63 15.97
N LEU A 173 20.01 -20.68 14.65
CA LEU A 173 21.26 -20.25 14.03
C LEU A 173 21.15 -18.78 13.65
N THR A 174 22.17 -17.99 14.00
CA THR A 174 22.25 -16.55 13.76
C THR A 174 23.65 -16.15 13.29
N ASN A 175 23.73 -15.06 12.52
CA ASN A 175 24.96 -14.55 11.89
C ASN A 175 25.77 -15.58 11.08
N GLY A 176 25.16 -16.73 10.74
CA GLY A 176 25.82 -17.84 10.07
C GLY A 176 26.94 -18.52 10.86
N HIS A 177 27.08 -18.26 12.17
CA HIS A 177 28.17 -18.83 12.98
C HIS A 177 27.86 -19.03 14.47
N VAL A 178 26.68 -18.62 14.95
CA VAL A 178 26.28 -18.81 16.34
C VAL A 178 24.99 -19.61 16.41
N LEU A 179 25.04 -20.77 17.06
CA LEU A 179 23.88 -21.62 17.35
C LEU A 179 23.49 -21.49 18.82
N ARG A 180 22.20 -21.33 19.09
CA ARG A 180 21.65 -21.30 20.45
C ARG A 180 20.54 -22.33 20.60
N ARG A 181 20.53 -23.04 21.73
CA ARG A 181 19.33 -23.75 22.20
C ARG A 181 18.53 -22.81 23.09
N LEU A 182 17.30 -22.51 22.67
CA LEU A 182 16.40 -21.57 23.32
C LEU A 182 15.17 -22.32 23.82
N ASP A 183 14.70 -21.93 25.00
CA ASP A 183 13.38 -22.31 25.49
C ASP A 183 12.33 -21.38 24.85
N ALA A 184 11.38 -21.93 24.09
CA ALA A 184 10.43 -21.16 23.29
C ALA A 184 9.35 -20.47 24.15
N ILE A 185 9.14 -20.91 25.39
CA ILE A 185 8.15 -20.36 26.31
C ILE A 185 8.74 -19.19 27.11
N THR A 186 10.01 -19.31 27.53
CA THR A 186 10.67 -18.31 28.38
C THR A 186 11.67 -17.43 27.65
N GLY A 187 12.08 -17.81 26.44
CA GLY A 187 13.13 -17.14 25.67
C GLY A 187 14.54 -17.27 26.26
N ARG A 188 14.74 -18.14 27.27
CA ARG A 188 16.03 -18.32 27.92
C ARG A 188 16.95 -19.14 27.04
N VAL A 189 18.20 -18.68 26.91
CA VAL A 189 19.28 -19.42 26.28
C VAL A 189 19.72 -20.54 27.24
N ARG A 190 19.58 -21.80 26.83
CA ARG A 190 20.06 -22.97 27.59
C ARG A 190 21.57 -23.14 27.43
N TRP A 191 22.04 -23.05 26.20
CA TRP A 191 23.45 -23.01 25.86
C TRP A 191 23.65 -22.27 24.53
N GLU A 192 24.89 -21.82 24.31
CA GLU A 192 25.32 -21.15 23.08
C GLU A 192 26.61 -21.81 22.59
N TRP A 193 26.66 -22.08 21.28
CA TRP A 193 27.87 -22.48 20.57
C TRP A 193 28.21 -21.42 19.53
N THR A 194 29.47 -21.01 19.53
CA THR A 194 30.03 -20.13 18.51
C THR A 194 31.11 -20.90 17.76
N ALA A 195 31.05 -20.90 16.44
CA ALA A 195 32.08 -21.54 15.62
C ALA A 195 33.46 -20.92 15.92
N GLU A 196 34.45 -21.78 16.21
CA GLU A 196 35.84 -21.36 16.50
C GLU A 196 36.51 -20.71 15.28
N ASP A 197 36.04 -21.07 14.09
CA ASP A 197 36.55 -20.67 12.78
C ASP A 197 36.10 -19.26 12.33
N LYS A 198 36.25 -18.23 13.16
CA LYS A 198 36.11 -16.83 12.68
C LYS A 198 37.09 -16.49 11.53
N ALA A 199 38.12 -17.32 11.34
CA ALA A 199 39.14 -17.19 10.31
C ALA A 199 38.88 -18.03 9.04
N ALA A 200 37.99 -19.04 9.07
CA ALA A 200 37.65 -19.82 7.89
C ALA A 200 36.40 -19.21 7.25
N ASN A 201 36.38 -19.05 5.92
CA ASN A 201 35.26 -18.49 5.16
C ASN A 201 34.00 -19.40 5.14
N VAL A 202 33.63 -20.01 6.28
CA VAL A 202 32.49 -20.91 6.45
C VAL A 202 31.26 -20.11 6.86
N VAL A 203 30.15 -20.30 6.13
CA VAL A 203 28.84 -19.76 6.51
C VAL A 203 27.90 -20.94 6.75
N TYR A 204 27.49 -21.13 8.00
CA TYR A 204 26.48 -22.12 8.36
C TYR A 204 25.09 -21.64 7.98
N SER A 205 24.22 -22.53 7.50
CA SER A 205 22.89 -22.13 7.00
C SER A 205 21.78 -23.14 7.21
N ARG A 206 22.08 -24.38 7.63
CA ARG A 206 21.08 -25.43 7.87
C ARG A 206 21.33 -26.14 9.19
N ILE A 207 20.25 -26.55 9.85
CA ILE A 207 20.28 -27.31 11.10
C ILE A 207 19.47 -28.59 10.90
N ALA A 208 20.00 -29.73 11.33
CA ALA A 208 19.24 -30.96 11.55
C ALA A 208 19.43 -31.43 12.98
N ARG A 209 18.47 -32.19 13.50
CA ARG A 209 18.51 -32.69 14.88
C ARG A 209 18.14 -34.16 14.94
N THR A 210 18.76 -34.85 15.90
CA THR A 210 18.33 -36.12 16.49
C THR A 210 18.11 -35.88 17.99
N PRO A 211 17.55 -36.84 18.75
CA PRO A 211 17.38 -36.66 20.20
C PRO A 211 18.68 -36.36 20.96
N SER A 212 19.82 -36.86 20.49
CA SER A 212 21.13 -36.70 21.15
C SER A 212 22.04 -35.65 20.51
N THR A 213 21.87 -35.35 19.22
CA THR A 213 22.86 -34.61 18.43
C THR A 213 22.19 -33.56 17.54
N VAL A 214 22.82 -32.39 17.44
CA VAL A 214 22.44 -31.32 16.49
C VAL A 214 23.55 -31.18 15.46
N PHE A 215 23.18 -31.21 14.20
CA PHE A 215 24.08 -31.03 13.07
C PHE A 215 23.91 -29.63 12.50
N VAL A 216 25.01 -28.88 12.43
CA VAL A 216 25.05 -27.58 11.78
C VAL A 216 25.84 -27.73 10.49
N VAL A 217 25.20 -27.41 9.37
CA VAL A 217 25.78 -27.55 8.03
C VAL A 217 26.02 -26.17 7.44
N GLY A 218 27.23 -25.97 6.94
CA GLY A 218 27.67 -24.74 6.30
C GLY A 218 28.50 -25.01 5.06
N LEU A 219 28.80 -23.93 4.36
CA LEU A 219 29.63 -23.96 3.16
C LEU A 219 30.86 -23.09 3.36
N SER A 220 32.02 -23.59 3.00
CA SER A 220 33.23 -22.78 2.86
C SER A 220 33.55 -22.51 1.40
N LYS A 221 33.85 -21.25 1.09
CA LYS A 221 34.21 -20.83 -0.27
C LYS A 221 35.63 -21.30 -0.63
N SER A 222 35.74 -22.06 -1.72
CA SER A 222 37.01 -22.36 -2.40
C SER A 222 37.13 -21.54 -3.70
N VAL A 223 38.27 -21.65 -4.41
CA VAL A 223 38.59 -20.83 -5.59
C VAL A 223 37.53 -20.93 -6.71
N ALA A 224 36.88 -22.09 -6.87
CA ALA A 224 35.92 -22.34 -7.95
C ALA A 224 34.59 -23.01 -7.51
N SER A 225 34.47 -23.45 -6.25
CA SER A 225 33.31 -24.18 -5.74
C SER A 225 33.20 -24.04 -4.21
N TYR A 226 32.08 -24.49 -3.65
CA TYR A 226 31.85 -24.56 -2.21
C TYR A 226 32.05 -25.99 -1.68
N THR A 227 32.74 -26.08 -0.55
CA THR A 227 32.94 -27.34 0.19
C THR A 227 32.04 -27.39 1.42
N LEU A 228 31.40 -28.53 1.65
CA LEU A 228 30.51 -28.75 2.80
C LEU A 228 31.32 -28.83 4.09
N HIS A 229 30.87 -28.08 5.09
CA HIS A 229 31.38 -28.13 6.46
C HIS A 229 30.25 -28.58 7.39
N ILE A 230 30.52 -29.60 8.19
CA ILE A 230 29.51 -30.20 9.05
C ILE A 230 30.08 -30.31 10.46
N THR A 231 29.36 -29.73 11.41
CA THR A 231 29.70 -29.81 12.83
C THR A 231 28.57 -30.52 13.57
N ALA A 232 28.91 -31.57 14.31
CA ALA A 232 28.01 -32.32 15.18
C ALA A 232 28.18 -31.85 16.63
N LEU A 233 27.10 -31.42 17.25
CA LEU A 233 27.05 -30.88 18.60
C LEU A 233 26.17 -31.76 19.48
N SER A 234 26.51 -31.88 20.77
CA SER A 234 25.61 -32.47 21.77
C SER A 234 24.35 -31.62 21.87
N ALA A 235 23.17 -32.22 21.66
CA ALA A 235 21.90 -31.49 21.76
C ALA A 235 21.70 -30.91 23.16
N ALA A 236 22.17 -31.61 24.20
CA ALA A 236 22.01 -31.23 25.60
C ALA A 236 22.99 -30.14 26.07
N SER A 237 24.28 -30.25 25.73
CA SER A 237 25.34 -29.36 26.25
C SER A 237 25.87 -28.34 25.24
N GLY A 238 25.67 -28.54 23.95
CA GLY A 238 26.29 -27.72 22.89
C GLY A 238 27.77 -28.02 22.65
N GLU A 239 28.35 -29.03 23.31
CA GLU A 239 29.74 -29.45 23.11
C GLU A 239 29.93 -30.07 21.72
N VAL A 240 31.07 -29.76 21.09
CA VAL A 240 31.43 -30.31 19.78
C VAL A 240 31.78 -31.79 19.91
N LEU A 241 31.00 -32.65 19.26
CA LEU A 241 31.23 -34.10 19.20
C LEU A 241 32.20 -34.45 18.08
N ALA A 242 31.98 -33.85 16.90
CA ALA A 242 32.80 -34.04 15.73
C ALA A 242 32.69 -32.82 14.79
N ASN A 243 33.74 -32.58 14.01
CA ASN A 243 33.75 -31.56 12.97
C ASN A 243 34.47 -32.12 11.74
N THR A 244 33.89 -31.95 10.55
CA THR A 244 34.47 -32.49 9.31
C THR A 244 34.22 -31.59 8.10
N HIS A 245 35.17 -31.61 7.17
CA HIS A 245 35.00 -31.06 5.83
C HIS A 245 34.71 -32.21 4.87
N VAL A 246 33.57 -32.16 4.20
CA VAL A 246 33.23 -33.11 3.14
C VAL A 246 33.68 -32.51 1.80
N PRO A 247 34.64 -33.11 1.09
CA PRO A 247 35.04 -32.64 -0.23
C PRO A 247 33.83 -32.65 -1.17
N SER A 248 33.36 -31.47 -1.54
CA SER A 248 32.24 -31.25 -2.45
C SER A 248 32.57 -30.14 -3.42
N ALA A 249 32.12 -30.26 -4.67
CA ALA A 249 32.23 -29.21 -5.68
C ALA A 249 30.85 -28.61 -5.97
N ILE A 250 30.28 -27.94 -4.97
CA ILE A 250 28.97 -27.28 -5.07
C ILE A 250 29.16 -25.94 -5.80
N HIS A 251 28.37 -25.68 -6.84
CA HIS A 251 28.46 -24.44 -7.60
C HIS A 251 27.58 -23.34 -7.00
N ASN A 252 26.32 -23.63 -6.73
CA ASN A 252 25.38 -22.72 -6.10
C ASN A 252 25.16 -23.07 -4.62
N GLY A 253 25.72 -22.27 -3.72
CA GLY A 253 25.62 -22.49 -2.29
C GLY A 253 24.24 -22.29 -1.67
N LEU A 254 23.21 -21.95 -2.44
CA LEU A 254 21.84 -21.76 -1.94
C LEU A 254 20.90 -22.91 -2.31
N THR A 255 21.06 -23.47 -3.51
CA THR A 255 20.09 -24.40 -4.12
C THR A 255 20.66 -25.79 -4.41
N ASP A 256 21.98 -25.93 -4.55
CA ASP A 256 22.60 -27.21 -4.94
C ASP A 256 22.81 -28.17 -3.75
N PHE A 257 22.39 -27.83 -2.54
CA PHE A 257 22.40 -28.75 -1.41
C PHE A 257 21.14 -28.62 -0.53
N LEU A 258 20.71 -29.73 0.05
CA LEU A 258 19.58 -29.81 0.98
C LEU A 258 19.95 -30.68 2.18
N LEU A 259 19.30 -30.41 3.29
CA LEU A 259 19.40 -31.21 4.51
C LEU A 259 18.06 -31.89 4.75
N LEU A 260 18.08 -33.21 4.79
CA LEU A 260 16.91 -34.06 4.98
C LEU A 260 16.92 -34.68 6.38
N SER A 261 15.76 -34.74 7.02
CA SER A 261 15.55 -35.44 8.29
C SER A 261 14.11 -35.99 8.33
N ASP A 262 13.83 -37.00 9.15
CA ASP A 262 12.44 -37.39 9.46
C ASP A 262 12.18 -37.10 10.93
N THR A 263 11.64 -35.90 11.20
CA THR A 263 11.37 -35.43 12.57
C THR A 263 10.23 -36.18 13.27
N SER A 264 9.45 -37.00 12.54
CA SER A 264 8.46 -37.91 13.12
C SER A 264 9.06 -39.22 13.63
N ASP A 265 10.29 -39.53 13.23
CA ASP A 265 10.94 -40.80 13.48
C ASP A 265 12.30 -40.53 14.11
N ASP A 266 12.36 -40.61 15.43
CA ASP A 266 13.55 -40.27 16.21
C ASP A 266 14.73 -41.23 15.95
N ASP A 267 14.47 -42.41 15.37
CA ASP A 267 15.49 -43.37 14.95
C ASP A 267 16.03 -43.06 13.53
N SER A 268 15.41 -42.11 12.82
CA SER A 268 15.87 -41.70 11.49
C SER A 268 17.20 -40.94 11.56
N THR A 269 18.11 -41.29 10.67
CA THR A 269 19.41 -40.60 10.55
C THR A 269 19.30 -39.48 9.52
N PRO A 270 19.50 -38.20 9.90
CA PRO A 270 19.49 -37.10 8.94
C PRO A 270 20.55 -37.27 7.85
N CYS A 271 20.35 -36.68 6.69
CA CYS A 271 21.26 -36.80 5.57
C CYS A 271 21.42 -35.47 4.83
N VAL A 272 22.67 -35.11 4.50
CA VAL A 272 22.94 -34.00 3.58
C VAL A 272 23.01 -34.54 2.17
N ILE A 273 22.28 -33.91 1.25
CA ILE A 273 22.32 -34.20 -0.18
C ILE A 273 22.84 -32.99 -0.94
N TRP A 274 23.61 -33.21 -1.99
CA TRP A 274 24.06 -32.14 -2.88
C TRP A 274 24.26 -32.62 -4.31
N LEU A 275 24.20 -31.66 -5.23
CA LEU A 275 24.44 -31.88 -6.64
C LEU A 275 25.91 -31.57 -6.98
N GLU A 276 26.58 -32.48 -7.66
CA GLU A 276 27.96 -32.31 -8.11
C GLU A 276 28.12 -32.85 -9.53
N GLN A 277 28.42 -31.97 -10.49
CA GLN A 277 28.55 -32.32 -11.92
C GLN A 277 27.36 -33.14 -12.45
N GLY A 278 26.14 -32.81 -11.99
CA GLY A 278 24.91 -33.49 -12.38
C GLY A 278 24.68 -34.86 -11.71
N GLN A 279 25.52 -35.28 -10.77
CA GLN A 279 25.30 -36.46 -9.94
C GLN A 279 24.83 -36.07 -8.54
N LEU A 280 23.79 -36.75 -8.04
CA LEU A 280 23.34 -36.58 -6.66
C LEU A 280 24.24 -37.37 -5.72
N LYS A 281 24.90 -36.64 -4.82
CA LYS A 281 25.67 -37.21 -3.73
C LYS A 281 24.94 -36.99 -2.41
N PHE A 282 25.17 -37.90 -1.48
CA PHE A 282 24.56 -37.82 -0.16
C PHE A 282 25.47 -38.43 0.91
N VAL A 283 25.37 -37.92 2.13
CA VAL A 283 26.08 -38.44 3.29
C VAL A 283 25.15 -38.49 4.51
N PRO A 284 24.93 -39.67 5.12
CA PRO A 284 24.18 -39.76 6.37
C PRO A 284 24.98 -39.13 7.52
N LEU A 285 24.28 -38.44 8.41
CA LEU A 285 24.86 -37.69 9.52
C LEU A 285 24.79 -38.51 10.81
N THR A 286 25.88 -39.20 11.13
CA THR A 286 26.09 -39.84 12.44
C THR A 286 26.81 -38.89 13.40
N SER A 287 26.66 -39.07 14.71
CA SER A 287 27.32 -38.22 15.73
C SER A 287 28.84 -38.11 15.57
N GLU A 288 29.50 -39.18 15.11
CA GLU A 288 30.95 -39.21 14.85
C GLU A 288 31.36 -38.62 13.49
N LEU A 289 30.41 -38.34 12.59
CA LEU A 289 30.65 -37.86 11.22
C LEU A 289 31.64 -38.70 10.37
N ASN A 290 31.68 -40.02 10.60
CA ASN A 290 32.57 -40.96 9.90
C ASN A 290 32.04 -41.45 8.53
N GLY A 291 30.86 -40.97 8.11
CA GLY A 291 30.20 -41.36 6.88
C GLY A 291 30.95 -40.89 5.62
N LYS A 292 31.16 -41.78 4.65
CA LYS A 292 31.71 -41.41 3.34
C LYS A 292 30.60 -40.98 2.38
N PRO A 293 30.81 -39.94 1.54
CA PRO A 293 29.89 -39.56 0.49
C PRO A 293 29.52 -40.74 -0.42
N LYS A 294 28.23 -41.01 -0.56
CA LYS A 294 27.68 -41.98 -1.52
C LYS A 294 27.15 -41.22 -2.73
N THR A 295 27.27 -41.80 -3.91
CA THR A 295 26.70 -41.26 -5.15
C THR A 295 25.52 -42.11 -5.57
N MET A 296 24.38 -41.49 -5.85
CA MET A 296 23.22 -42.19 -6.39
C MET A 296 23.50 -42.60 -7.83
N LYS A 297 23.27 -43.88 -8.14
CA LYS A 297 23.33 -44.37 -9.53
C LYS A 297 22.06 -43.95 -10.24
N GLY A 298 22.18 -43.21 -11.33
CA GLY A 298 21.03 -42.70 -12.08
C GLY A 298 21.43 -41.75 -13.19
N ALA A 299 20.43 -41.21 -13.87
CA ALA A 299 20.60 -40.22 -14.93
C ALA A 299 21.11 -38.87 -14.37
N THR A 300 21.71 -38.07 -15.26
CA THR A 300 22.20 -36.73 -14.94
C THR A 300 21.05 -35.82 -14.49
N LEU A 301 21.23 -35.15 -13.37
CA LEU A 301 20.28 -34.21 -12.78
C LEU A 301 20.68 -32.77 -13.11
N LYS A 302 19.67 -31.94 -13.34
CA LYS A 302 19.78 -30.50 -13.57
C LYS A 302 19.80 -29.72 -12.24
N SER A 303 18.90 -30.04 -11.32
CA SER A 303 18.76 -29.33 -10.04
C SER A 303 18.02 -30.16 -8.99
N ILE A 304 18.10 -29.76 -7.73
CA ILE A 304 17.30 -30.28 -6.61
C ILE A 304 16.41 -29.17 -6.06
N LEU A 305 15.19 -29.53 -5.63
CA LEU A 305 14.15 -28.61 -5.21
C LEU A 305 13.71 -28.93 -3.79
N ASN A 306 13.75 -27.91 -2.93
CA ASN A 306 13.08 -27.94 -1.63
C ASN A 306 11.58 -27.71 -1.84
N ILE A 307 10.77 -28.68 -1.42
CA ILE A 307 9.31 -28.62 -1.51
C ILE A 307 8.64 -28.41 -0.14
N GLY A 308 9.41 -28.18 0.93
CA GLY A 308 8.90 -28.01 2.29
C GLY A 308 8.64 -29.29 3.07
N LEU A 309 9.07 -30.44 2.54
CA LEU A 309 9.00 -31.74 3.20
C LEU A 309 10.39 -32.28 3.60
N ASN A 310 11.40 -31.41 3.69
CA ASN A 310 12.75 -31.80 4.08
C ASN A 310 12.80 -32.50 5.45
N GLU A 311 11.99 -32.03 6.40
CA GLU A 311 11.84 -32.62 7.75
C GLU A 311 10.96 -33.88 7.81
N LYS A 312 10.45 -34.32 6.64
CA LYS A 312 9.86 -35.64 6.39
C LYS A 312 10.72 -36.47 5.44
N GLY A 313 11.94 -36.04 5.14
CA GLY A 313 12.87 -36.72 4.25
C GLY A 313 12.49 -36.73 2.77
N HIS A 314 11.61 -35.84 2.30
CA HIS A 314 11.17 -35.79 0.90
C HIS A 314 11.69 -34.54 0.17
N PHE A 315 12.01 -34.71 -1.11
CA PHE A 315 12.40 -33.63 -2.01
C PHE A 315 12.09 -34.00 -3.46
N VAL A 316 12.27 -33.05 -4.39
CA VAL A 316 12.16 -33.32 -5.83
C VAL A 316 13.49 -33.02 -6.50
N ALA A 317 13.93 -33.90 -7.41
CA ALA A 317 15.08 -33.66 -8.27
C ALA A 317 14.63 -33.52 -9.72
N LEU A 318 15.15 -32.53 -10.45
CA LEU A 318 14.89 -32.38 -11.88
C LEU A 318 15.99 -33.07 -12.68
N ARG A 319 15.61 -34.02 -13.54
CA ARG A 319 16.50 -34.68 -14.49
C ARG A 319 16.84 -33.75 -15.65
N SER A 320 18.00 -33.94 -16.29
CA SER A 320 18.44 -33.12 -17.44
C SER A 320 17.51 -33.18 -18.65
N ASP A 321 16.68 -34.23 -18.77
CA ASP A 321 15.66 -34.35 -19.82
C ASP A 321 14.32 -33.66 -19.47
N GLY A 322 14.25 -33.01 -18.31
CA GLY A 322 13.06 -32.30 -17.84
C GLY A 322 12.06 -33.14 -17.03
N THR A 323 12.38 -34.39 -16.70
CA THR A 323 11.54 -35.22 -15.81
C THR A 323 11.76 -34.82 -14.35
N GLY A 324 10.68 -34.65 -13.58
CA GLY A 324 10.76 -34.44 -12.14
C GLY A 324 10.69 -35.76 -11.37
N LEU A 325 11.69 -36.03 -10.55
CA LEU A 325 11.81 -37.23 -9.74
C LEU A 325 11.43 -36.89 -8.30
N ALA A 326 10.32 -37.43 -7.81
CA ALA A 326 9.97 -37.33 -6.40
C ALA A 326 10.78 -38.37 -5.63
N MET A 327 11.53 -37.92 -4.62
CA MET A 327 12.50 -38.74 -3.91
C MET A 327 12.23 -38.69 -2.41
N ARG A 328 12.58 -39.78 -1.73
CA ARG A 328 12.50 -39.92 -0.27
C ARG A 328 13.77 -40.54 0.30
N MET A 329 14.12 -40.16 1.52
CA MET A 329 15.10 -40.87 2.34
C MET A 329 14.60 -42.30 2.65
N ASP A 330 15.43 -43.30 2.36
CA ASP A 330 15.12 -44.69 2.65
C ASP A 330 15.47 -45.02 4.12
N LYS A 331 14.50 -45.54 4.86
CA LYS A 331 14.62 -45.82 6.30
C LYS A 331 15.59 -46.97 6.58
N ASP A 332 15.61 -47.98 5.70
CA ASP A 332 16.35 -49.23 5.96
C ASP A 332 17.80 -49.19 5.42
N SER A 333 18.03 -48.53 4.29
CA SER A 333 19.34 -48.56 3.61
C SER A 333 20.25 -47.36 3.89
N MET A 334 19.80 -46.42 4.73
CA MET A 334 20.42 -45.08 4.89
C MET A 334 20.78 -44.49 3.52
N GLY A 335 19.81 -44.58 2.61
CA GLY A 335 19.92 -44.27 1.19
C GLY A 335 18.81 -43.34 0.73
N LEU A 336 18.64 -43.22 -0.58
CA LEU A 336 17.62 -42.39 -1.21
C LEU A 336 16.84 -43.26 -2.20
N ALA A 337 15.51 -43.20 -2.14
CA ALA A 337 14.60 -43.96 -2.97
C ALA A 337 13.79 -43.02 -3.89
N LEU A 338 13.58 -43.46 -5.13
CA LEU A 338 12.65 -42.84 -6.08
C LEU A 338 11.24 -43.35 -5.78
N ILE A 339 10.31 -42.44 -5.51
CA ILE A 339 8.91 -42.79 -5.19
C ILE A 339 7.95 -42.51 -6.35
N TRP A 340 8.26 -41.53 -7.21
CA TRP A 340 7.42 -41.22 -8.38
C TRP A 340 8.17 -40.43 -9.45
N GLU A 341 7.76 -40.58 -10.72
CA GLU A 341 8.26 -39.78 -11.84
C GLU A 341 7.15 -38.91 -12.44
N PHE A 342 7.39 -37.60 -12.44
CA PHE A 342 6.58 -36.61 -13.14
C PHE A 342 7.21 -36.31 -14.51
N ALA A 343 6.69 -36.92 -15.56
CA ALA A 343 7.11 -36.65 -16.93
C ALA A 343 6.78 -35.21 -17.36
N GLU A 344 7.58 -34.66 -18.28
CA GLU A 344 7.35 -33.34 -18.90
C GLU A 344 7.27 -32.18 -17.90
N SER A 345 8.18 -32.13 -16.92
CA SER A 345 8.19 -31.09 -15.88
C SER A 345 8.98 -29.84 -16.23
N ALA A 346 9.82 -29.90 -17.26
CA ALA A 346 10.53 -28.74 -17.80
C ALA A 346 9.65 -27.91 -18.74
N SER A 347 10.06 -26.66 -18.92
CA SER A 347 9.45 -25.75 -19.90
C SER A 347 9.55 -26.31 -21.32
N SER A 348 8.46 -26.21 -22.08
CA SER A 348 8.31 -26.65 -23.46
C SER A 348 7.27 -25.80 -24.18
N ASP A 349 7.12 -25.95 -25.50
CA ASP A 349 6.06 -25.26 -26.26
C ASP A 349 4.64 -25.58 -25.77
N ARG A 350 4.47 -26.67 -25.00
CA ARG A 350 3.18 -27.13 -24.46
C ARG A 350 2.96 -26.72 -23.02
N TYR A 351 4.01 -26.61 -22.22
CA TYR A 351 3.92 -26.45 -20.76
C TYR A 351 4.99 -25.49 -20.22
N THR A 352 4.65 -24.73 -19.19
CA THR A 352 5.66 -24.00 -18.41
C THR A 352 6.47 -24.94 -17.52
N GLU A 353 7.61 -24.47 -17.01
CA GLU A 353 8.31 -25.16 -15.93
C GLU A 353 7.36 -25.42 -14.74
N SER A 354 7.48 -26.60 -14.15
CA SER A 354 6.60 -27.04 -13.07
C SER A 354 7.07 -26.55 -11.71
N THR A 355 6.15 -25.94 -10.96
CA THR A 355 6.34 -25.61 -9.55
C THR A 355 5.94 -26.80 -8.69
N TYR A 356 6.75 -27.15 -7.70
CA TYR A 356 6.46 -28.23 -6.75
C TYR A 356 6.17 -27.68 -5.37
N ALA A 357 5.24 -28.33 -4.67
CA ALA A 357 4.84 -27.99 -3.31
C ALA A 357 4.61 -29.26 -2.52
N GLY A 358 5.17 -29.32 -1.33
CA GLY A 358 4.90 -30.37 -0.37
C GLY A 358 3.75 -29.98 0.53
N GLY A 359 2.97 -30.97 0.95
CA GLY A 359 1.85 -30.77 1.88
C GLY A 359 1.70 -31.95 2.82
N LEU A 360 0.98 -31.72 3.91
CA LEU A 360 0.66 -32.72 4.92
C LEU A 360 -0.86 -32.89 5.01
N ASP A 361 -1.32 -34.07 5.43
CA ASP A 361 -2.72 -34.27 5.84
C ASP A 361 -2.90 -34.17 7.37
N LYS A 362 -4.11 -34.45 7.84
CA LYS A 362 -4.46 -34.45 9.27
C LYS A 362 -3.68 -35.48 10.09
N ASP A 363 -3.16 -36.52 9.44
CA ASP A 363 -2.43 -37.63 10.04
C ASP A 363 -0.92 -37.45 9.84
N ASN A 364 -0.48 -36.23 9.46
CA ASN A 364 0.92 -35.84 9.25
C ASN A 364 1.63 -36.62 8.13
N ARG A 365 0.88 -37.15 7.15
CA ARG A 365 1.45 -37.90 6.01
C ARG A 365 1.84 -36.95 4.87
N PRO A 366 2.98 -37.19 4.19
CA PRO A 366 3.48 -36.31 3.13
C PRO A 366 2.78 -36.53 1.78
N TYR A 367 2.60 -35.43 1.05
CA TYR A 367 2.07 -35.37 -0.32
C TYR A 367 2.94 -34.47 -1.18
N VAL A 368 3.15 -34.85 -2.44
CA VAL A 368 3.90 -34.03 -3.40
C VAL A 368 2.95 -33.49 -4.46
N GLY A 369 2.74 -32.18 -4.44
CA GLY A 369 2.00 -31.42 -5.44
C GLY A 369 2.92 -30.89 -6.54
N ARG A 370 2.45 -30.95 -7.77
CA ARG A 370 3.07 -30.35 -8.96
C ARG A 370 2.04 -29.45 -9.63
N ILE A 371 2.42 -28.23 -9.98
CA ILE A 371 1.57 -27.23 -10.64
C ILE A 371 2.30 -26.67 -11.85
N TYR A 372 1.60 -26.51 -12.97
CA TYR A 372 2.16 -25.94 -14.20
C TYR A 372 1.05 -25.35 -15.08
N TRP A 373 1.41 -24.45 -15.98
CA TRP A 373 0.50 -23.91 -16.98
C TRP A 373 0.59 -24.70 -18.29
N SER A 374 -0.55 -25.04 -18.89
CA SER A 374 -0.61 -25.66 -20.22
C SER A 374 -0.93 -24.62 -21.29
N HIS A 375 0.01 -24.40 -22.22
CA HIS A 375 -0.18 -23.54 -23.38
C HIS A 375 -1.23 -24.11 -24.35
N VAL A 376 -1.37 -25.43 -24.40
CA VAL A 376 -2.35 -26.13 -25.26
C VAL A 376 -3.77 -25.94 -24.74
N LEU A 377 -3.97 -26.18 -23.43
CA LEU A 377 -5.31 -26.07 -22.81
C LEU A 377 -5.67 -24.64 -22.43
N ARG A 378 -4.67 -23.76 -22.30
CA ARG A 378 -4.81 -22.42 -21.68
C ARG A 378 -5.43 -22.50 -20.28
N LEU A 379 -5.01 -23.52 -19.53
CA LEU A 379 -5.44 -23.78 -18.16
C LEU A 379 -4.23 -24.14 -17.31
N ALA A 380 -4.31 -23.85 -16.02
CA ALA A 380 -3.36 -24.39 -15.05
C ALA A 380 -3.73 -25.84 -14.73
N SER A 381 -2.72 -26.67 -14.50
CA SER A 381 -2.86 -28.10 -14.23
C SER A 381 -2.12 -28.43 -12.93
N THR A 382 -2.72 -29.30 -12.11
CA THR A 382 -2.07 -29.83 -10.91
C THR A 382 -2.04 -31.35 -10.93
N HIS A 383 -1.00 -31.92 -10.33
CA HIS A 383 -0.91 -33.33 -9.97
C HIS A 383 -0.57 -33.42 -8.49
N ILE A 384 -1.26 -34.27 -7.72
CA ILE A 384 -0.97 -34.54 -6.33
C ILE A 384 -0.65 -36.02 -6.19
N PHE A 385 0.57 -36.32 -5.77
CA PHE A 385 1.03 -37.66 -5.47
C PHE A 385 0.91 -37.95 -3.97
N ALA A 386 0.22 -39.03 -3.65
CA ALA A 386 0.07 -39.57 -2.31
C ALA A 386 0.70 -40.97 -2.26
N GLU A 387 1.84 -41.12 -1.59
CA GLU A 387 2.59 -42.38 -1.57
C GLU A 387 1.82 -43.51 -0.85
N HIS A 388 1.18 -43.18 0.28
CA HIS A 388 0.50 -44.15 1.14
C HIS A 388 -0.90 -44.56 0.62
N ALA A 389 -1.40 -43.90 -0.41
CA ALA A 389 -2.70 -44.20 -0.99
C ALA A 389 -2.67 -45.49 -1.83
N ALA A 390 -3.85 -46.01 -2.19
CA ALA A 390 -4.01 -47.23 -2.98
C ALA A 390 -3.20 -48.44 -2.43
N ASP A 391 -3.37 -48.72 -1.13
CA ASP A 391 -2.68 -49.80 -0.41
C ASP A 391 -1.13 -49.73 -0.49
N GLY A 392 -0.59 -48.51 -0.46
CA GLY A 392 0.87 -48.27 -0.52
C GLY A 392 1.50 -48.42 -1.91
N LYS A 393 0.68 -48.53 -2.97
CA LYS A 393 1.16 -48.49 -4.37
C LYS A 393 1.39 -47.07 -4.88
N GLY A 394 0.92 -46.07 -4.15
CA GLY A 394 0.93 -44.67 -4.56
C GLY A 394 -0.21 -44.32 -5.51
N LEU A 395 -0.77 -43.12 -5.35
CA LEU A 395 -1.82 -42.59 -6.21
C LEU A 395 -1.48 -41.17 -6.65
N VAL A 396 -1.59 -40.89 -7.96
CA VAL A 396 -1.59 -39.53 -8.48
C VAL A 396 -3.00 -39.12 -8.84
N ARG A 397 -3.42 -37.95 -8.36
CA ARG A 397 -4.65 -37.30 -8.80
C ARG A 397 -4.32 -36.00 -9.52
N GLY A 398 -4.83 -35.86 -10.74
CA GLY A 398 -4.65 -34.65 -11.55
C GLY A 398 -5.95 -33.93 -11.83
N TYR A 399 -5.91 -32.61 -11.91
CA TYR A 399 -7.03 -31.78 -12.36
C TYR A 399 -6.52 -30.45 -12.96
N THR A 400 -7.35 -29.84 -13.82
CA THR A 400 -7.08 -28.55 -14.43
C THR A 400 -8.03 -27.48 -13.90
N PHE A 401 -7.60 -26.24 -13.85
CA PHE A 401 -8.39 -25.11 -13.35
C PHE A 401 -8.15 -23.82 -14.16
N PRO A 402 -9.15 -22.94 -14.27
CA PRO A 402 -9.10 -21.74 -15.10
C PRO A 402 -8.36 -20.59 -14.38
N PHE A 403 -7.03 -20.63 -14.40
CA PHE A 403 -6.20 -19.55 -13.88
C PHE A 403 -6.08 -18.40 -14.90
N GLU A 404 -6.50 -17.19 -14.53
CA GLU A 404 -6.48 -16.02 -15.40
C GLU A 404 -5.11 -15.33 -15.44
N THR A 405 -4.25 -15.75 -16.38
CA THR A 405 -2.90 -15.18 -16.53
C THR A 405 -2.90 -13.71 -16.97
N SER A 406 -3.96 -13.22 -17.62
CA SER A 406 -4.10 -11.82 -18.01
C SER A 406 -4.26 -10.88 -16.81
N SER A 407 -4.90 -11.35 -15.75
CA SER A 407 -5.24 -10.57 -14.56
C SER A 407 -4.20 -10.74 -13.46
N HIS A 408 -3.66 -11.96 -13.31
CA HIS A 408 -2.76 -12.31 -12.19
C HIS A 408 -1.34 -12.72 -12.61
N GLY A 409 -1.01 -12.69 -13.91
CA GLY A 409 0.34 -12.99 -14.39
C GLY A 409 0.66 -14.48 -14.31
N ILE A 410 1.83 -14.81 -13.76
CA ILE A 410 2.33 -16.19 -13.65
C ILE A 410 2.22 -16.72 -12.21
N ILE A 411 2.25 -18.04 -12.03
CA ILE A 411 2.31 -18.67 -10.70
C ILE A 411 3.76 -18.64 -10.22
N MET A 412 4.05 -17.91 -9.15
CA MET A 412 5.40 -17.76 -8.60
C MET A 412 5.72 -18.76 -7.50
N HIS A 413 4.72 -19.14 -6.72
CA HIS A 413 4.87 -20.04 -5.58
C HIS A 413 3.55 -20.79 -5.32
N ALA A 414 3.66 -22.00 -4.77
CA ALA A 414 2.53 -22.79 -4.34
C ALA A 414 2.81 -23.46 -2.99
N ALA A 415 1.83 -23.46 -2.10
CA ALA A 415 1.80 -24.29 -0.90
C ALA A 415 0.64 -25.28 -0.98
N LEU A 416 0.85 -26.52 -0.53
CA LEU A 416 -0.14 -27.60 -0.57
C LEU A 416 -0.61 -27.95 0.84
N ASP A 417 -1.92 -28.15 0.97
CA ASP A 417 -2.53 -28.86 2.08
C ASP A 417 -3.44 -29.96 1.54
N ALA A 418 -3.33 -31.16 2.09
CA ALA A 418 -4.00 -32.34 1.56
C ALA A 418 -4.98 -32.96 2.54
N ALA A 419 -5.95 -33.69 2.01
CA ALA A 419 -6.83 -34.56 2.77
C ALA A 419 -7.08 -35.84 1.97
N ASN A 420 -7.14 -36.97 2.67
CA ASN A 420 -7.44 -38.27 2.09
C ASN A 420 -8.64 -38.90 2.80
N PRO A 421 -9.89 -38.50 2.44
CA PRO A 421 -11.09 -38.98 3.13
C PRO A 421 -11.34 -40.49 2.98
N SER A 422 -10.82 -41.11 1.94
CA SER A 422 -10.91 -42.55 1.66
C SER A 422 -9.74 -42.95 0.75
N ASP A 423 -9.26 -44.20 0.82
CA ASP A 423 -7.97 -44.65 0.22
C ASP A 423 -7.70 -44.27 -1.25
N ASN A 424 -8.75 -44.03 -2.05
CA ASN A 424 -8.67 -43.67 -3.47
C ASN A 424 -9.06 -42.21 -3.77
N VAL A 425 -9.26 -41.37 -2.75
CA VAL A 425 -9.74 -40.00 -2.89
C VAL A 425 -8.79 -39.04 -2.20
N VAL A 426 -7.92 -38.41 -2.98
CA VAL A 426 -7.02 -37.35 -2.52
C VAL A 426 -7.61 -35.99 -2.87
N ILE A 427 -7.74 -35.10 -1.90
CA ILE A 427 -8.23 -33.73 -2.05
C ILE A 427 -7.08 -32.78 -1.73
N GLY A 428 -6.79 -31.83 -2.63
CA GLY A 428 -5.78 -30.80 -2.41
C GLY A 428 -6.38 -29.40 -2.32
N ARG A 429 -5.81 -28.60 -1.41
CA ARG A 429 -5.94 -27.15 -1.35
C ARG A 429 -4.59 -26.54 -1.67
N PHE A 430 -4.54 -25.65 -2.66
CA PHE A 430 -3.33 -24.94 -3.03
C PHE A 430 -3.47 -23.45 -2.74
N VAL A 431 -2.51 -22.88 -2.02
CA VAL A 431 -2.33 -21.43 -1.94
C VAL A 431 -1.31 -21.05 -3.00
N LEU A 432 -1.73 -20.22 -3.95
CA LEU A 432 -0.89 -19.72 -5.02
C LEU A 432 -0.53 -18.27 -4.75
N THR A 433 0.75 -17.96 -4.86
CA THR A 433 1.22 -16.57 -4.97
C THR A 433 1.54 -16.29 -6.42
N THR A 434 0.97 -15.22 -6.93
CA THR A 434 1.02 -14.85 -8.35
C THR A 434 2.07 -13.77 -8.62
N GLY A 435 2.47 -13.59 -9.88
CA GLY A 435 3.45 -12.59 -10.30
C GLY A 435 3.00 -11.15 -10.06
N THR A 436 1.70 -10.90 -10.04
CA THR A 436 1.13 -9.59 -9.66
C THR A 436 1.15 -9.34 -8.15
N GLY A 437 1.50 -10.33 -7.34
CA GLY A 437 1.46 -10.27 -5.88
C GLY A 437 0.12 -10.68 -5.26
N ALA A 438 -0.85 -11.14 -6.06
CA ALA A 438 -2.11 -11.68 -5.54
C ALA A 438 -1.91 -13.05 -4.89
N VAL A 439 -2.67 -13.33 -3.83
CA VAL A 439 -2.73 -14.63 -3.15
C VAL A 439 -4.08 -15.26 -3.41
N GLN A 440 -4.09 -16.48 -3.91
CA GLN A 440 -5.32 -17.21 -4.24
C GLN A 440 -5.35 -18.56 -3.56
N LEU A 441 -6.50 -18.94 -3.01
CA LEU A 441 -6.72 -20.32 -2.57
C LEU A 441 -7.59 -21.06 -3.58
N TRP A 442 -7.08 -22.19 -4.04
CA TRP A 442 -7.76 -23.11 -4.92
C TRP A 442 -8.02 -24.43 -4.20
N GLN A 443 -9.27 -24.89 -4.26
CA GLN A 443 -9.64 -26.23 -3.81
C GLN A 443 -10.15 -27.01 -5.02
N HIS A 444 -9.39 -28.01 -5.46
CA HIS A 444 -9.57 -28.62 -6.77
C HIS A 444 -9.60 -27.58 -7.90
N ASP A 445 -10.68 -27.54 -8.68
CA ASP A 445 -10.92 -26.66 -9.82
C ASP A 445 -11.63 -25.35 -9.45
N ARG A 446 -11.93 -25.13 -8.17
CA ARG A 446 -12.68 -23.96 -7.68
C ARG A 446 -11.82 -23.02 -6.87
N MET A 447 -11.72 -21.78 -7.34
CA MET A 447 -11.18 -20.66 -6.57
C MET A 447 -12.09 -20.38 -5.38
N GLN A 448 -11.52 -20.38 -4.17
CA GLN A 448 -12.26 -20.07 -2.94
C GLN A 448 -12.27 -18.56 -2.69
N TRP A 449 -11.11 -17.93 -2.81
CA TRP A 449 -10.94 -16.49 -2.62
C TRP A 449 -9.65 -16.00 -3.30
N THR A 450 -9.60 -14.68 -3.54
CA THR A 450 -8.43 -13.97 -4.06
C THR A 450 -8.18 -12.73 -3.20
N ARG A 451 -6.92 -12.51 -2.84
CA ARG A 451 -6.45 -11.32 -2.13
C ARG A 451 -5.42 -10.57 -2.96
N GLU A 452 -5.74 -9.34 -3.30
CA GLU A 452 -4.85 -8.44 -4.05
C GLU A 452 -3.86 -7.74 -3.10
N GLU A 453 -2.84 -8.47 -2.64
CA GLU A 453 -1.87 -7.97 -1.65
C GLU A 453 -0.91 -6.92 -2.23
N ALA A 454 -0.79 -6.81 -3.56
CA ALA A 454 0.00 -5.73 -4.20
C ALA A 454 -0.59 -4.32 -3.98
N LEU A 455 -1.85 -4.23 -3.52
CA LEU A 455 -2.44 -2.96 -3.09
C LEU A 455 -1.75 -2.36 -1.84
N SER A 456 -0.91 -3.11 -1.13
CA SER A 456 -0.06 -2.56 -0.05
C SER A 456 1.19 -1.83 -0.58
N GLU A 457 1.44 -1.90 -1.89
CA GLU A 457 2.60 -1.35 -2.59
C GLU A 457 2.18 -0.33 -3.66
N ILE A 458 1.06 0.39 -3.42
CA ILE A 458 0.61 1.49 -4.28
C ILE A 458 1.68 2.59 -4.27
N ALA A 459 2.18 2.91 -5.47
CA ALA A 459 3.17 3.97 -5.70
C ALA A 459 2.47 5.29 -6.05
N LEU A 460 1.43 5.23 -6.87
CA LEU A 460 0.65 6.38 -7.34
C LEU A 460 -0.83 6.04 -7.32
N ALA A 461 -1.67 7.01 -6.95
CA ALA A 461 -3.10 6.87 -7.06
C ALA A 461 -3.77 8.22 -7.37
N GLU A 462 -4.85 8.21 -8.15
CA GLU A 462 -5.64 9.38 -8.50
C GLU A 462 -7.14 9.07 -8.53
N PHE A 463 -7.96 10.07 -8.19
CA PHE A 463 -9.42 9.97 -8.29
C PHE A 463 -9.89 10.34 -9.70
N VAL A 464 -10.80 9.54 -10.25
CA VAL A 464 -11.43 9.74 -11.55
C VAL A 464 -12.95 9.72 -11.40
N GLU A 465 -13.61 10.72 -11.98
CA GLU A 465 -15.07 10.85 -11.90
C GLU A 465 -15.78 9.84 -12.79
N LEU A 466 -16.92 9.35 -12.31
CA LEU A 466 -17.80 8.47 -13.08
C LEU A 466 -18.80 9.29 -13.93
N PRO A 467 -19.23 8.78 -15.08
CA PRO A 467 -20.24 9.41 -15.92
C PRO A 467 -21.65 9.34 -15.30
N GLU A 468 -22.54 10.27 -15.64
CA GLU A 468 -23.95 10.18 -15.22
C GLU A 468 -24.69 9.11 -16.02
N LYS A 469 -25.68 8.48 -15.39
CA LYS A 469 -26.49 7.39 -15.98
C LYS A 469 -27.16 7.74 -17.32
N LYS A 470 -27.37 9.02 -17.64
CA LYS A 470 -28.04 9.49 -18.88
C LYS A 470 -27.17 10.40 -19.76
N SER A 471 -25.87 10.57 -19.49
CA SER A 471 -25.04 11.57 -20.18
C SER A 471 -23.87 10.95 -20.97
N VAL A 472 -24.16 10.48 -22.18
CA VAL A 472 -23.15 10.47 -23.27
C VAL A 472 -23.62 11.30 -24.47
N SER A 473 -24.85 11.84 -24.46
CA SER A 473 -25.37 12.65 -25.60
C SER A 473 -26.20 13.89 -25.22
N THR A 474 -26.42 14.16 -23.94
CA THR A 474 -27.47 15.10 -23.49
C THR A 474 -26.99 16.52 -23.18
N HIS A 475 -25.72 16.73 -22.78
CA HIS A 475 -25.27 18.03 -22.24
C HIS A 475 -24.31 18.85 -23.11
N VAL A 476 -23.51 18.24 -24.00
CA VAL A 476 -22.48 18.99 -24.75
C VAL A 476 -23.03 19.74 -25.97
N SER A 477 -24.25 19.45 -26.41
CA SER A 477 -24.85 20.06 -27.61
C SER A 477 -26.02 21.02 -27.30
N ASP A 478 -26.09 21.63 -26.11
CA ASP A 478 -27.16 22.60 -25.82
C ASP A 478 -26.89 24.00 -26.41
N HIS A 479 -25.65 24.31 -26.80
CA HIS A 479 -25.30 25.59 -27.41
C HIS A 479 -25.59 25.67 -28.92
N ASP A 480 -25.66 24.53 -29.63
CA ASP A 480 -25.93 24.48 -31.07
C ASP A 480 -27.30 23.87 -31.46
N LYS A 481 -28.10 23.42 -30.48
CA LYS A 481 -29.43 22.85 -30.76
C LYS A 481 -30.45 23.94 -31.06
N SER A 482 -31.23 23.73 -32.11
CA SER A 482 -32.37 24.59 -32.45
C SER A 482 -33.46 24.51 -31.38
N PHE A 483 -34.28 25.56 -31.27
CA PHE A 483 -35.44 25.60 -30.36
C PHE A 483 -36.34 24.36 -30.50
N ILE A 484 -36.53 23.88 -31.74
CA ILE A 484 -37.39 22.74 -32.07
C ILE A 484 -36.79 21.43 -31.53
N GLU A 485 -35.49 21.21 -31.67
CA GLU A 485 -34.81 20.04 -31.12
C GLU A 485 -34.89 20.00 -29.59
N ARG A 486 -34.79 21.17 -28.94
CA ARG A 486 -34.97 21.29 -27.49
C ARG A 486 -36.40 20.93 -27.06
N VAL A 487 -37.42 21.45 -27.74
CA VAL A 487 -38.83 21.14 -27.44
C VAL A 487 -39.12 19.66 -27.67
N ASN A 488 -38.63 19.06 -28.75
CA ASN A 488 -38.77 17.63 -29.01
C ASN A 488 -38.09 16.77 -27.93
N ARG A 489 -36.89 17.17 -27.46
CA ARG A 489 -36.23 16.52 -26.31
C ARG A 489 -37.09 16.64 -25.06
N GLN A 490 -37.54 17.84 -24.70
CA GLN A 490 -38.37 18.07 -23.50
C GLN A 490 -39.68 17.27 -23.55
N LEU A 491 -40.32 17.17 -24.71
CA LEU A 491 -41.52 16.36 -24.89
C LEU A 491 -41.23 14.86 -24.77
N SER A 492 -40.06 14.43 -25.25
CA SER A 492 -39.58 13.05 -25.07
C SER A 492 -39.26 12.76 -23.60
N ASP A 493 -38.61 13.67 -22.88
CA ASP A 493 -38.29 13.54 -21.45
C ASP A 493 -39.57 13.55 -20.60
N ALA A 494 -40.59 14.31 -21.01
CA ALA A 494 -41.88 14.38 -20.33
C ALA A 494 -42.67 13.06 -20.37
N LYS A 495 -42.33 12.11 -21.26
CA LYS A 495 -42.94 10.77 -21.27
C LYS A 495 -42.75 10.04 -19.94
N ASP A 496 -41.62 10.26 -19.27
CA ASP A 496 -41.28 9.64 -17.99
C ASP A 496 -41.88 10.40 -16.78
N PHE A 497 -42.51 11.56 -17.00
CA PHE A 497 -43.02 12.42 -15.91
C PHE A 497 -44.05 11.75 -14.99
N PRO A 498 -45.03 10.97 -15.48
CA PRO A 498 -45.98 10.28 -14.60
C PRO A 498 -45.28 9.29 -13.65
N ALA A 499 -44.32 8.52 -14.17
CA ALA A 499 -43.53 7.59 -13.37
C ALA A 499 -42.64 8.34 -12.35
N TYR A 500 -42.06 9.47 -12.76
CA TYR A 500 -41.33 10.36 -11.85
C TYR A 500 -42.22 10.85 -10.71
N LEU A 501 -43.45 11.28 -10.99
CA LEU A 501 -44.37 11.85 -10.00
C LEU A 501 -44.82 10.81 -8.96
N VAL A 502 -45.09 9.58 -9.40
CA VAL A 502 -45.35 8.44 -8.49
C VAL A 502 -44.13 8.15 -7.62
N ASN A 503 -42.94 8.08 -8.22
CA ASN A 503 -41.70 7.85 -7.48
C ASN A 503 -41.34 9.00 -6.54
N PHE A 504 -41.71 10.24 -6.88
CA PHE A 504 -41.57 11.40 -6.01
C PHE A 504 -42.50 11.30 -4.80
N ALA A 505 -43.79 11.01 -5.02
CA ALA A 505 -44.75 10.83 -3.93
C ALA A 505 -44.33 9.68 -3.00
N LYS A 506 -43.83 8.57 -3.55
CA LYS A 506 -43.28 7.45 -2.79
C LYS A 506 -42.05 7.88 -1.98
N ARG A 507 -41.05 8.51 -2.59
CA ARG A 507 -39.85 9.02 -1.90
C ARG A 507 -40.19 10.03 -0.81
N PHE A 508 -41.17 10.88 -1.06
CA PHE A 508 -41.66 11.87 -0.10
C PHE A 508 -42.33 11.22 1.11
N ALA A 509 -43.19 10.22 0.88
CA ALA A 509 -43.85 9.48 1.94
C ALA A 509 -42.89 8.58 2.74
N THR A 510 -41.88 7.99 2.09
CA THR A 510 -40.91 7.11 2.75
C THR A 510 -39.68 7.82 3.30
N GLY A 511 -39.50 9.11 2.98
CA GLY A 511 -38.29 9.86 3.35
C GLY A 511 -37.01 9.43 2.62
N SER A 512 -37.10 8.57 1.59
CA SER A 512 -35.96 7.97 0.88
C SER A 512 -35.34 8.94 -0.14
N TYR A 513 -34.70 9.99 0.36
CA TYR A 513 -33.89 10.92 -0.42
C TYR A 513 -32.41 10.58 -0.27
N ALA A 514 -31.63 10.84 -1.31
CA ALA A 514 -30.18 10.86 -1.18
C ALA A 514 -29.79 11.90 -0.13
N SER A 515 -28.92 11.48 0.78
CA SER A 515 -28.37 12.29 1.86
C SER A 515 -26.85 12.14 1.88
N VAL A 516 -26.16 12.97 2.67
CA VAL A 516 -24.69 12.90 2.76
C VAL A 516 -24.24 11.57 3.36
N SER A 517 -25.04 11.01 4.27
CA SER A 517 -24.78 9.74 4.94
C SER A 517 -25.26 8.53 4.13
N THR A 518 -25.80 8.75 2.92
CA THR A 518 -26.15 7.66 2.00
C THR A 518 -24.89 6.95 1.51
N SER A 519 -24.94 5.62 1.48
CA SER A 519 -23.82 4.83 0.96
C SER A 519 -23.58 5.16 -0.52
N ALA A 520 -22.30 5.36 -0.87
CA ALA A 520 -21.89 5.49 -2.26
C ALA A 520 -21.71 4.12 -2.91
N ALA A 521 -21.72 3.03 -2.14
CA ALA A 521 -21.63 1.68 -2.67
C ALA A 521 -22.81 1.40 -3.60
N ALA A 522 -22.52 0.91 -4.80
CA ALA A 522 -23.56 0.39 -5.68
C ALA A 522 -24.02 -0.98 -5.18
N ALA A 523 -25.27 -1.34 -5.45
CA ALA A 523 -25.72 -2.72 -5.22
C ALA A 523 -24.86 -3.68 -6.05
N PRO A 524 -24.44 -4.83 -5.48
CA PRO A 524 -23.62 -5.80 -6.18
C PRO A 524 -24.32 -6.27 -7.48
N ASN A 525 -23.57 -6.34 -8.59
CA ASN A 525 -24.03 -6.70 -9.94
C ASN A 525 -25.01 -5.72 -10.61
N SER A 526 -25.13 -4.48 -10.13
CA SER A 526 -25.92 -3.46 -10.84
C SER A 526 -25.13 -2.87 -12.02
N ALA A 527 -25.80 -2.70 -13.17
CA ALA A 527 -25.26 -1.92 -14.30
C ALA A 527 -24.94 -0.45 -13.91
N ASP A 528 -25.42 -0.01 -12.76
CA ASP A 528 -25.18 1.32 -12.17
C ASP A 528 -23.84 1.43 -11.43
N ALA A 529 -23.06 0.35 -11.27
CA ALA A 529 -21.81 0.38 -10.50
C ALA A 529 -20.74 1.35 -11.04
N LEU A 530 -20.74 1.56 -12.36
CA LEU A 530 -19.85 2.49 -13.08
C LEU A 530 -20.54 3.82 -13.43
N THR A 531 -21.63 4.16 -12.75
CA THR A 531 -22.31 5.44 -12.91
C THR A 531 -22.16 6.29 -11.65
N ARG A 532 -22.09 7.60 -11.85
CA ARG A 532 -22.01 8.60 -10.79
C ARG A 532 -23.30 8.61 -9.97
N ASP A 533 -23.16 8.79 -8.66
CA ASP A 533 -24.26 9.12 -7.77
C ASP A 533 -24.63 10.62 -7.84
N ASP A 534 -25.73 11.00 -7.19
CA ASP A 534 -26.29 12.35 -7.25
C ASP A 534 -25.31 13.42 -6.69
N PHE A 535 -24.48 13.06 -5.72
CA PHE A 535 -23.54 13.97 -5.05
C PHE A 535 -22.07 13.77 -5.46
N GLY A 536 -21.80 12.82 -6.36
CA GLY A 536 -20.45 12.53 -6.83
C GLY A 536 -19.51 11.97 -5.75
N PHE A 537 -20.06 11.26 -4.77
CA PHE A 537 -19.26 10.55 -3.78
C PHE A 537 -18.61 9.28 -4.36
N ARG A 538 -19.23 8.70 -5.40
CA ARG A 538 -18.70 7.55 -6.12
C ARG A 538 -17.79 7.99 -7.25
N LYS A 539 -16.54 7.58 -7.14
CA LYS A 539 -15.46 7.78 -8.10
C LYS A 539 -14.68 6.48 -8.27
N LEU A 540 -13.82 6.41 -9.28
CA LEU A 540 -12.79 5.40 -9.38
C LEU A 540 -11.49 5.94 -8.81
N ILE A 541 -10.77 5.11 -8.07
CA ILE A 541 -9.41 5.35 -7.66
C ILE A 541 -8.53 4.49 -8.57
N ILE A 542 -7.80 5.14 -9.47
CA ILE A 542 -6.83 4.45 -10.31
C ILE A 542 -5.52 4.38 -9.54
N ALA A 543 -5.06 3.18 -9.21
CA ALA A 543 -3.87 2.94 -8.40
C ALA A 543 -2.84 2.11 -9.17
N ALA A 544 -1.63 2.64 -9.33
CA ALA A 544 -0.49 1.96 -9.92
C ALA A 544 0.45 1.46 -8.82
N THR A 545 0.84 0.19 -8.90
CA THR A 545 1.72 -0.47 -7.94
C THR A 545 3.14 -0.57 -8.47
N SER A 546 4.12 -0.69 -7.57
CA SER A 546 5.53 -0.93 -7.94
C SER A 546 5.78 -2.25 -8.68
N ARG A 547 4.79 -3.17 -8.69
CA ARG A 547 4.86 -4.46 -9.41
C ARG A 547 4.39 -4.40 -10.85
N GLY A 548 4.12 -3.20 -11.38
CA GLY A 548 3.64 -3.05 -12.75
C GLY A 548 2.19 -3.48 -12.94
N VAL A 549 1.36 -3.29 -11.91
CA VAL A 549 -0.08 -3.58 -11.97
C VAL A 549 -0.86 -2.31 -11.67
N VAL A 550 -1.89 -2.06 -12.49
CA VAL A 550 -2.83 -0.95 -12.33
C VAL A 550 -4.20 -1.50 -11.96
N TYR A 551 -4.80 -0.91 -10.93
CA TYR A 551 -6.11 -1.24 -10.42
C TYR A 551 -7.05 -0.05 -10.59
N ALA A 552 -8.32 -0.32 -10.91
CA ALA A 552 -9.40 0.60 -10.60
C ALA A 552 -10.15 0.11 -9.36
N ILE A 553 -10.22 0.95 -8.34
CA ILE A 553 -10.92 0.66 -7.09
C ILE A 553 -12.14 1.57 -7.01
N ASN A 554 -13.31 1.02 -6.73
CA ASN A 554 -14.50 1.82 -6.50
C ASN A 554 -14.39 2.53 -5.14
N SER A 555 -14.43 3.86 -5.14
CA SER A 555 -14.27 4.66 -3.91
C SER A 555 -15.39 4.44 -2.89
N GLY A 556 -16.55 3.94 -3.31
CA GLY A 556 -17.71 3.73 -2.44
C GLY A 556 -17.65 2.47 -1.58
N ASN A 557 -16.88 1.45 -1.98
CA ASN A 557 -16.83 0.15 -1.26
C ASN A 557 -15.47 -0.55 -1.27
N GLY A 558 -14.44 0.02 -1.92
CA GLY A 558 -13.10 -0.58 -1.99
C GLY A 558 -12.98 -1.81 -2.89
N ALA A 559 -14.03 -2.14 -3.66
CA ALA A 559 -14.00 -3.26 -4.59
C ALA A 559 -13.12 -2.93 -5.80
N VAL A 560 -12.32 -3.90 -6.22
CA VAL A 560 -11.54 -3.81 -7.46
C VAL A 560 -12.48 -4.04 -8.64
N VAL A 561 -12.55 -3.07 -9.54
CA VAL A 561 -13.41 -3.09 -10.73
C VAL A 561 -12.71 -3.81 -11.89
N TRP A 562 -11.45 -3.47 -12.12
CA TRP A 562 -10.60 -4.11 -13.11
C TRP A 562 -9.14 -4.07 -12.68
N ILE A 563 -8.36 -4.99 -13.25
CA ILE A 563 -6.91 -5.14 -13.03
C ILE A 563 -6.24 -5.22 -14.40
N ARG A 564 -5.10 -4.55 -14.55
CA ARG A 564 -4.28 -4.62 -15.76
C ARG A 564 -2.81 -4.72 -15.44
N ILE A 565 -2.14 -5.63 -16.14
CA ILE A 565 -0.70 -5.82 -16.06
C ILE A 565 -0.03 -4.96 -17.12
N LEU A 566 1.00 -4.22 -16.73
CA LEU A 566 1.81 -3.41 -17.61
C LEU A 566 2.87 -4.28 -18.29
N ALA A 567 2.88 -4.31 -19.63
CA ALA A 567 3.87 -5.08 -20.37
C ALA A 567 5.29 -4.51 -20.18
N LEU A 568 6.25 -5.37 -19.85
CA LEU A 568 7.67 -5.01 -19.74
C LEU A 568 8.36 -4.81 -21.10
N GLY A 569 7.72 -5.17 -22.22
CA GLY A 569 8.35 -5.09 -23.54
C GLY A 569 9.66 -5.87 -23.61
N TRP A 570 10.69 -5.28 -24.23
CA TRP A 570 12.03 -5.89 -24.35
C TRP A 570 12.71 -6.12 -22.98
N ALA A 571 12.40 -5.30 -21.97
CA ALA A 571 12.97 -5.47 -20.63
C ALA A 571 12.49 -6.77 -19.97
N GLY A 572 11.36 -7.33 -20.41
CA GLY A 572 10.87 -8.62 -19.93
C GLY A 572 11.76 -9.80 -20.35
N GLU A 573 12.51 -9.69 -21.45
CA GLU A 573 13.37 -10.77 -21.96
C GLU A 573 14.67 -10.91 -21.15
N VAL A 574 15.14 -9.81 -20.57
CA VAL A 574 16.39 -9.74 -19.80
C VAL A 574 16.17 -9.68 -18.29
N GLY A 575 14.91 -9.69 -17.85
CA GLY A 575 14.51 -9.37 -16.49
C GLY A 575 14.46 -7.84 -16.29
N GLY A 576 13.39 -7.37 -15.68
CA GLY A 576 13.20 -5.94 -15.43
C GLY A 576 11.94 -5.65 -14.63
N HIS A 577 11.85 -4.41 -14.16
CA HIS A 577 10.73 -3.95 -13.33
C HIS A 577 10.28 -2.56 -13.73
N HIS A 578 9.05 -2.22 -13.34
CA HIS A 578 8.45 -0.90 -13.58
C HIS A 578 8.68 0.02 -12.38
N VAL A 579 8.97 1.28 -12.67
CA VAL A 579 8.98 2.37 -11.68
C VAL A 579 7.95 3.41 -12.11
N PRO A 580 6.75 3.43 -11.50
CA PRO A 580 5.76 4.46 -11.75
C PRO A 580 6.26 5.84 -11.31
N LEU A 581 6.18 6.84 -12.19
CA LEU A 581 6.67 8.19 -11.92
C LEU A 581 5.55 9.20 -11.69
N LYS A 582 4.58 9.28 -12.61
CA LYS A 582 3.41 10.18 -12.49
C LYS A 582 2.16 9.59 -13.13
N LEU A 583 1.01 9.96 -12.56
CA LEU A 583 -0.31 9.61 -13.05
C LEU A 583 -1.09 10.91 -13.29
N PHE A 584 -1.65 11.08 -14.49
CA PHE A 584 -2.39 12.27 -14.87
C PHE A 584 -3.78 11.92 -15.38
N VAL A 585 -4.79 12.68 -14.97
CA VAL A 585 -6.14 12.59 -15.52
C VAL A 585 -6.26 13.49 -16.75
N THR A 586 -6.09 12.91 -17.94
CA THR A 586 -6.03 13.67 -19.21
C THR A 586 -7.40 13.97 -19.81
N ARG A 587 -8.41 13.15 -19.52
CA ARG A 587 -9.81 13.46 -19.87
C ARG A 587 -10.75 13.16 -18.73
N THR A 588 -11.70 14.05 -18.51
CA THR A 588 -12.74 13.95 -17.47
C THR A 588 -14.11 13.83 -18.11
N VAL A 589 -15.11 13.45 -17.32
CA VAL A 589 -16.52 13.31 -17.79
C VAL A 589 -17.07 14.63 -18.35
N SER A 590 -16.56 15.77 -17.87
CA SER A 590 -16.86 17.10 -18.39
C SER A 590 -16.54 17.26 -19.88
N ASP A 591 -15.58 16.49 -20.38
CA ASP A 591 -15.06 16.60 -21.75
C ASP A 591 -15.95 15.85 -22.75
N GLY A 592 -17.02 15.18 -22.28
CA GLY A 592 -18.04 14.53 -23.11
C GLY A 592 -17.69 13.13 -23.63
N ASP A 593 -16.57 12.56 -23.18
CA ASP A 593 -16.06 11.24 -23.58
C ASP A 593 -15.77 10.37 -22.34
N SER A 594 -15.41 9.10 -22.54
CA SER A 594 -14.89 8.24 -21.47
C SER A 594 -13.69 8.90 -20.78
N PRO A 595 -13.63 8.93 -19.43
CA PRO A 595 -12.49 9.50 -18.72
C PRO A 595 -11.21 8.70 -19.02
N ARG A 596 -10.09 9.40 -19.21
CA ARG A 596 -8.81 8.79 -19.58
C ARG A 596 -7.71 9.25 -18.64
N VAL A 597 -6.78 8.34 -18.39
CA VAL A 597 -5.60 8.58 -17.55
C VAL A 597 -4.34 8.22 -18.30
N VAL A 598 -3.27 8.95 -18.01
CA VAL A 598 -1.94 8.69 -18.53
C VAL A 598 -1.01 8.35 -17.37
N LEU A 599 -0.44 7.16 -17.41
CA LEU A 599 0.57 6.69 -16.46
C LEU A 599 1.94 6.74 -17.13
N VAL A 600 2.85 7.52 -16.56
CA VAL A 600 4.26 7.61 -16.98
C VAL A 600 5.09 6.70 -16.09
N THR A 601 5.81 5.76 -16.71
CA THR A 601 6.63 4.75 -16.03
C THR A 601 8.00 4.64 -16.65
N GLN A 602 9.00 4.30 -15.85
CA GLN A 602 10.28 3.79 -16.37
C GLN A 602 10.33 2.27 -16.26
N ARG A 603 10.84 1.60 -17.30
CA ARG A 603 11.20 0.18 -17.22
C ARG A 603 12.70 0.10 -17.04
N ILE A 604 13.13 -0.55 -15.97
CA ILE A 604 14.55 -0.75 -15.66
C ILE A 604 14.84 -2.24 -15.84
N ALA A 605 15.66 -2.57 -16.82
CA ALA A 605 16.14 -3.92 -17.04
C ALA A 605 17.26 -4.28 -16.05
N ASP A 606 17.47 -5.58 -15.80
CA ASP A 606 18.48 -6.08 -14.87
C ASP A 606 19.91 -5.75 -15.31
N ASN A 607 20.12 -5.49 -16.61
CA ASN A 607 21.38 -4.99 -17.16
C ASN A 607 21.58 -3.47 -16.98
N GLY A 608 20.63 -2.78 -16.32
CA GLY A 608 20.66 -1.34 -16.04
C GLY A 608 20.20 -0.45 -17.18
N LEU A 609 19.77 -1.01 -18.32
CA LEU A 609 19.15 -0.22 -19.38
C LEU A 609 17.76 0.25 -18.94
N THR A 610 17.49 1.54 -19.13
CA THR A 610 16.23 2.16 -18.76
C THR A 610 15.55 2.76 -19.98
N ASP A 611 14.24 2.62 -20.07
CA ASP A 611 13.42 3.41 -20.97
C ASP A 611 12.17 3.96 -20.28
N THR A 612 11.57 4.97 -20.90
CA THR A 612 10.36 5.61 -20.39
C THR A 612 9.19 5.33 -21.30
N VAL A 613 8.13 4.83 -20.69
CA VAL A 613 6.91 4.37 -21.36
C VAL A 613 5.72 5.13 -20.82
N VAL A 614 4.77 5.39 -21.72
CA VAL A 614 3.51 6.00 -21.39
C VAL A 614 2.37 5.02 -21.64
N PHE A 615 1.54 4.79 -20.63
CA PHE A 615 0.32 4.00 -20.74
C PHE A 615 -0.88 4.94 -20.76
N HIS A 616 -1.66 4.91 -21.85
CA HIS A 616 -2.88 5.68 -22.00
C HIS A 616 -4.08 4.75 -21.77
N ILE A 617 -4.82 4.98 -20.69
CA ILE A 617 -5.78 4.02 -20.16
C ILE A 617 -7.16 4.66 -20.10
N ASP A 618 -8.18 3.96 -20.62
CA ASP A 618 -9.58 4.26 -20.33
C ASP A 618 -9.86 3.91 -18.86
N ALA A 619 -10.22 4.89 -18.05
CA ALA A 619 -10.34 4.69 -16.60
C ALA A 619 -11.51 3.78 -16.20
N LEU A 620 -12.55 3.64 -17.03
CA LEU A 620 -13.72 2.82 -16.74
C LEU A 620 -13.48 1.34 -17.04
N THR A 621 -12.78 1.05 -18.15
CA THR A 621 -12.57 -0.31 -18.66
C THR A 621 -11.18 -0.87 -18.34
N GLY A 622 -10.20 0.01 -18.10
CA GLY A 622 -8.79 -0.36 -18.00
C GLY A 622 -8.18 -0.77 -19.34
N GLU A 623 -8.90 -0.63 -20.45
CA GLU A 623 -8.33 -0.90 -21.77
C GLU A 623 -7.41 0.23 -22.21
N ASP A 624 -6.54 -0.07 -23.15
CA ASP A 624 -5.77 0.93 -23.88
C ASP A 624 -6.75 1.90 -24.56
N ALA A 625 -6.62 3.18 -24.25
CA ALA A 625 -7.51 4.22 -24.75
C ALA A 625 -7.47 4.35 -26.29
N GLU A 626 -6.40 3.90 -26.93
CA GLU A 626 -6.26 3.86 -28.38
C GLU A 626 -6.60 2.49 -28.97
N ARG A 627 -6.89 1.49 -28.13
CA ARG A 627 -7.18 0.09 -28.50
C ARG A 627 -6.10 -0.57 -29.35
N ASN A 628 -4.86 -0.13 -29.17
CA ASN A 628 -3.68 -0.66 -29.88
C ASN A 628 -3.09 -1.89 -29.18
N SER A 629 -3.43 -2.12 -27.92
CA SER A 629 -2.97 -3.25 -27.12
C SER A 629 -3.82 -4.52 -27.32
N PRO A 630 -3.20 -5.72 -27.43
CA PRO A 630 -3.94 -6.99 -27.42
C PRO A 630 -4.62 -7.23 -26.07
N SER A 631 -5.68 -8.04 -26.06
CA SER A 631 -6.42 -8.39 -24.85
C SER A 631 -5.52 -9.06 -23.81
N GLY A 632 -5.32 -8.43 -22.64
CA GLY A 632 -4.69 -9.03 -21.45
C GLY A 632 -3.65 -8.14 -20.78
N MET A 633 -2.57 -7.79 -21.48
CA MET A 633 -1.52 -6.89 -21.00
C MET A 633 -1.59 -5.55 -21.72
N LEU A 634 -1.47 -4.46 -20.98
CA LEU A 634 -1.38 -3.13 -21.57
C LEU A 634 0.00 -2.95 -22.17
N LYS A 635 0.05 -2.68 -23.49
CA LYS A 635 1.28 -2.23 -24.15
C LYS A 635 1.32 -0.72 -24.06
N GLY A 636 2.38 -0.20 -23.47
CA GLY A 636 2.61 1.24 -23.44
C GLY A 636 3.36 1.71 -24.67
N THR A 637 3.28 3.00 -24.94
CA THR A 637 4.00 3.67 -26.01
C THR A 637 5.39 4.07 -25.51
N ASP A 638 6.43 3.61 -26.20
CA ASP A 638 7.82 3.97 -25.89
C ASP A 638 8.04 5.44 -26.20
N ALA A 639 8.12 6.27 -25.16
CA ALA A 639 8.17 7.73 -25.32
C ALA A 639 9.59 8.26 -25.36
N VAL A 640 10.48 7.74 -24.49
CA VAL A 640 11.90 8.14 -24.43
C VAL A 640 12.79 6.90 -24.30
N ARG A 641 13.82 6.82 -25.14
CA ARG A 641 14.88 5.81 -25.03
C ARG A 641 15.88 6.23 -23.96
N GLY A 642 15.47 6.11 -22.70
CA GLY A 642 16.28 6.50 -21.55
C GLY A 642 15.43 6.91 -20.36
N GLU A 643 16.12 7.40 -19.33
CA GLU A 643 15.51 8.03 -18.17
C GLU A 643 15.05 9.45 -18.48
N ILE A 644 13.96 9.84 -17.83
CA ILE A 644 13.43 11.20 -17.77
C ILE A 644 13.77 11.85 -16.43
N LEU A 645 13.92 13.17 -16.44
CA LEU A 645 14.11 14.00 -15.26
C LEU A 645 12.78 14.31 -14.58
N ASP A 646 11.75 14.67 -15.35
CA ASP A 646 10.40 14.90 -14.83
C ASP A 646 9.32 14.83 -15.95
N ALA A 647 8.05 14.78 -15.54
CA ALA A 647 6.89 14.87 -16.42
C ALA A 647 5.87 15.90 -15.92
N PHE A 648 5.20 16.61 -16.82
CA PHE A 648 4.20 17.63 -16.47
C PHE A 648 2.97 17.52 -17.38
N MET A 649 1.80 17.92 -16.89
CA MET A 649 0.60 18.06 -17.73
C MET A 649 0.33 19.54 -17.99
N LEU A 650 0.20 19.91 -19.26
CA LEU A 650 -0.21 21.26 -19.64
C LEU A 650 -1.69 21.50 -19.40
N ARG A 651 -1.98 22.73 -18.98
CA ARG A 651 -3.35 23.23 -18.80
C ARG A 651 -3.79 23.92 -20.09
N GLY A 652 -4.74 23.33 -20.79
CA GLY A 652 -5.32 23.83 -22.02
C GLY A 652 -6.48 22.93 -22.46
N GLU A 653 -7.14 23.28 -23.55
CA GLU A 653 -8.21 22.44 -24.14
C GLU A 653 -7.68 21.03 -24.47
N ASN A 654 -6.46 20.96 -25.00
CA ASN A 654 -5.74 19.71 -25.23
C ASN A 654 -4.76 19.42 -24.08
N LYS A 655 -5.22 18.69 -23.05
CA LYS A 655 -4.38 18.24 -21.92
C LYS A 655 -3.24 17.35 -22.44
N THR A 656 -2.05 17.95 -22.58
CA THR A 656 -0.87 17.32 -23.17
C THR A 656 0.12 17.00 -22.05
N VAL A 657 0.65 15.77 -22.03
CA VAL A 657 1.72 15.37 -21.11
C VAL A 657 3.07 15.67 -21.77
N ILE A 658 3.92 16.36 -21.04
CA ILE A 658 5.29 16.73 -21.41
C ILE A 658 6.23 15.84 -20.62
N LEU A 659 7.19 15.21 -21.30
CA LEU A 659 8.27 14.43 -20.69
C LEU A 659 9.60 15.14 -20.97
N LEU A 660 10.43 15.28 -19.95
CA LEU A 660 11.74 15.90 -20.07
C LEU A 660 12.84 14.85 -19.87
N ASP A 661 13.68 14.64 -20.87
CA ASP A 661 14.80 13.70 -20.76
C ASP A 661 16.04 14.29 -20.06
N LYS A 662 17.07 13.45 -19.85
CA LYS A 662 18.37 13.88 -19.28
C LYS A 662 19.13 14.90 -20.11
N PHE A 663 18.80 15.05 -21.40
CA PHE A 663 19.40 16.02 -22.31
C PHE A 663 18.58 17.31 -22.43
N LEU A 664 17.58 17.48 -21.55
CA LEU A 664 16.65 18.61 -21.55
C LEU A 664 15.81 18.70 -22.85
N GLN A 665 15.64 17.59 -23.56
CA GLN A 665 14.75 17.47 -24.69
C GLN A 665 13.33 17.14 -24.21
N ILE A 666 12.37 17.74 -24.89
CA ILE A 666 10.95 17.65 -24.53
C ILE A 666 10.23 16.75 -25.52
N TYR A 667 9.51 15.78 -24.96
CA TYR A 667 8.64 14.85 -25.68
C TYR A 667 7.20 15.14 -25.28
N LEU A 668 6.29 15.11 -26.26
CA LEU A 668 4.88 15.40 -26.08
C LEU A 668 4.07 14.11 -26.18
N PHE A 669 3.04 13.98 -25.36
CA PHE A 669 2.08 12.88 -25.43
C PHE A 669 0.64 13.39 -25.27
N PRO A 670 -0.28 13.10 -26.22
CA PRO A 670 0.00 12.53 -27.55
C PRO A 670 0.79 13.51 -28.43
N GLU A 671 1.61 13.01 -29.34
CA GLU A 671 2.36 13.84 -30.30
C GLU A 671 1.54 13.98 -31.60
N THR A 672 0.82 15.09 -31.72
CA THR A 672 0.05 15.51 -32.90
C THR A 672 0.43 16.91 -33.35
N ASP A 673 0.15 17.27 -34.60
CA ASP A 673 0.42 18.62 -35.12
C ASP A 673 -0.28 19.72 -34.29
N GLU A 674 -1.51 19.45 -33.84
CA GLU A 674 -2.27 20.37 -32.98
C GLU A 674 -1.61 20.58 -31.62
N THR A 675 -1.20 19.49 -30.96
CA THR A 675 -0.49 19.57 -29.67
C THR A 675 0.86 20.25 -29.81
N ARG A 676 1.54 20.07 -30.95
CA ARG A 676 2.84 20.69 -31.22
C ARG A 676 2.73 22.20 -31.41
N GLN A 677 1.74 22.65 -32.20
CA GLN A 677 1.45 24.08 -32.37
C GLN A 677 1.02 24.74 -31.06
N SER A 678 0.13 24.07 -30.30
CA SER A 678 -0.33 24.55 -28.99
C SER A 678 0.83 24.65 -28.00
N PHE A 679 1.73 23.66 -27.98
CA PHE A 679 2.94 23.68 -27.16
C PHE A 679 3.88 24.81 -27.58
N GLN A 680 4.13 24.99 -28.88
CA GLN A 680 5.01 26.04 -29.41
C GLN A 680 4.57 27.44 -28.94
N ALA A 681 3.26 27.72 -28.93
CA ALA A 681 2.71 28.97 -28.44
C ALA A 681 2.91 29.20 -26.93
N LEU A 682 3.00 28.11 -26.15
CA LEU A 682 3.18 28.15 -24.70
C LEU A 682 4.64 28.05 -24.26
N ALA A 683 5.51 27.42 -25.05
CA ALA A 683 6.91 27.15 -24.77
C ALA A 683 7.66 28.31 -24.09
N PRO A 684 7.64 29.56 -24.60
CA PRO A 684 8.39 30.66 -23.97
C PRO A 684 7.87 31.06 -22.59
N LYS A 685 6.66 30.64 -22.19
CA LYS A 685 6.06 30.91 -20.87
C LYS A 685 6.27 29.76 -19.88
N LEU A 686 6.79 28.62 -20.34
CA LEU A 686 7.00 27.45 -19.50
C LEU A 686 8.33 27.57 -18.77
N HIS A 687 8.24 27.58 -17.44
CA HIS A 687 9.37 27.58 -16.54
C HIS A 687 9.22 26.44 -15.54
N PHE A 688 10.31 25.76 -15.23
CA PHE A 688 10.30 24.71 -14.23
C PHE A 688 11.68 24.56 -13.57
N PRO A 689 11.72 24.33 -12.25
CA PRO A 689 12.95 24.01 -11.55
C PRO A 689 13.27 22.51 -11.66
N LEU A 690 14.56 22.19 -11.76
CA LEU A 690 15.11 20.84 -11.69
C LEU A 690 16.14 20.75 -10.58
N ILE A 691 16.21 19.60 -9.93
CA ILE A 691 17.19 19.32 -8.87
C ILE A 691 18.52 18.94 -9.52
N ALA A 692 19.61 19.53 -9.05
CA ALA A 692 20.97 19.16 -9.37
C ALA A 692 21.75 18.87 -8.07
N PRO A 693 22.89 18.16 -8.11
CA PRO A 693 23.71 17.94 -6.92
C PRO A 693 24.09 19.28 -6.26
N GLY A 694 23.65 19.47 -5.01
CA GLY A 694 23.91 20.68 -4.20
C GLY A 694 23.24 21.97 -4.71
N SER A 695 22.35 21.91 -5.71
CA SER A 695 21.70 23.11 -6.26
C SER A 695 20.35 22.82 -6.91
N ILE A 696 19.58 23.87 -7.19
CA ILE A 696 18.38 23.84 -8.01
C ILE A 696 18.62 24.72 -9.23
N LEU A 697 18.25 24.22 -10.40
CA LEU A 697 18.39 24.91 -11.67
C LEU A 697 17.00 25.21 -12.24
N GLY A 698 16.68 26.49 -12.40
CA GLY A 698 15.50 26.92 -13.12
C GLY A 698 15.72 26.83 -14.62
N HIS A 699 14.74 26.29 -15.34
CA HIS A 699 14.80 26.12 -16.78
C HIS A 699 13.64 26.83 -17.47
N GLN A 700 13.86 27.20 -18.74
CA GLN A 700 12.85 27.72 -19.65
C GLN A 700 12.94 26.98 -20.98
N VAL A 701 11.81 26.84 -21.68
CA VAL A 701 11.74 26.14 -22.96
C VAL A 701 12.01 27.09 -24.13
N LEU A 702 12.82 26.64 -25.10
CA LEU A 702 13.01 27.37 -26.35
C LEU A 702 11.74 27.31 -27.21
N PRO A 703 11.35 28.42 -27.86
CA PRO A 703 10.12 28.49 -28.65
C PRO A 703 10.22 27.69 -29.95
N GLU A 704 11.42 27.50 -30.50
CA GLU A 704 11.64 26.73 -31.72
C GLU A 704 12.27 25.37 -31.38
N PRO A 705 11.90 24.30 -32.12
CA PRO A 705 12.56 23.01 -31.98
C PRO A 705 14.03 23.10 -32.38
N ALA A 706 14.88 22.31 -31.72
CA ALA A 706 16.28 22.15 -32.09
C ALA A 706 16.42 21.35 -33.40
N PHE A 707 17.65 21.17 -33.89
CA PHE A 707 17.93 20.35 -35.08
C PHE A 707 17.44 18.89 -34.96
N THR A 708 17.25 18.41 -33.73
CA THR A 708 16.67 17.09 -33.42
C THR A 708 15.16 17.01 -33.60
N ASP A 709 14.52 18.08 -34.10
CA ASP A 709 13.06 18.23 -34.23
C ASP A 709 12.30 18.21 -32.90
N LYS A 710 13.01 18.32 -31.78
CA LYS A 710 12.45 18.36 -30.42
C LYS A 710 12.70 19.71 -29.77
N PHE A 711 11.77 20.15 -28.94
CA PHE A 711 11.97 21.34 -28.11
C PHE A 711 13.00 21.06 -27.03
N THR A 712 13.80 22.07 -26.69
CA THR A 712 14.86 21.94 -25.69
C THR A 712 14.74 23.02 -24.63
N ALA A 713 15.01 22.66 -23.39
CA ALA A 713 15.07 23.62 -22.28
C ALA A 713 16.51 24.09 -22.01
N TYR A 714 16.65 25.32 -21.51
CA TYR A 714 17.91 25.91 -21.09
C TYR A 714 17.80 26.48 -19.68
N SER A 715 18.92 26.51 -18.95
CA SER A 715 18.98 27.05 -17.59
C SER A 715 18.86 28.58 -17.59
N THR A 716 17.98 29.12 -16.75
CA THR A 716 17.74 30.55 -16.56
C THR A 716 18.27 31.09 -15.22
N TRP A 717 18.29 30.26 -14.18
CA TRP A 717 18.77 30.64 -12.85
C TRP A 717 19.28 29.43 -12.08
N THR A 718 20.13 29.68 -11.08
CA THR A 718 20.68 28.64 -10.20
C THR A 718 20.59 29.10 -8.75
N ALA A 719 20.09 28.22 -7.89
CA ALA A 719 20.10 28.40 -6.43
C ALA A 719 20.94 27.29 -5.79
N THR A 720 21.99 27.66 -5.08
CA THR A 720 22.91 26.70 -4.45
C THR A 720 22.56 26.48 -2.98
N PHE A 721 22.64 25.24 -2.53
CA PHE A 721 22.56 24.92 -1.11
C PHE A 721 23.93 25.03 -0.43
N PRO A 722 23.97 25.23 0.90
CA PRO A 722 25.18 25.06 1.70
C PRO A 722 25.90 23.73 1.42
N PRO A 723 27.25 23.68 1.54
CA PRO A 723 28.01 22.44 1.33
C PRO A 723 27.55 21.30 2.24
N GLY A 724 27.39 20.10 1.69
CA GLY A 724 26.95 18.91 2.43
C GLY A 724 25.43 18.79 2.60
N GLU A 725 24.66 19.71 2.00
CA GLU A 725 23.20 19.69 2.00
C GLU A 725 22.63 19.04 0.73
N THR A 726 21.67 18.13 0.92
CA THR A 726 21.05 17.35 -0.16
C THR A 726 19.53 17.36 -0.05
N VAL A 727 18.84 17.37 -1.19
CA VAL A 727 17.37 17.36 -1.24
C VAL A 727 16.86 15.94 -0.96
N LEU A 728 15.92 15.82 -0.02
CA LEU A 728 15.26 14.57 0.35
C LEU A 728 13.85 14.45 -0.23
N LYS A 729 13.04 15.51 -0.12
CA LYS A 729 11.64 15.51 -0.57
C LYS A 729 11.27 16.84 -1.21
N VAL A 730 10.32 16.80 -2.14
CA VAL A 730 9.72 17.97 -2.77
C VAL A 730 8.25 18.01 -2.37
N PHE A 731 7.74 19.19 -2.02
CA PHE A 731 6.32 19.43 -1.81
C PHE A 731 5.88 20.64 -2.62
N LYS A 732 4.64 20.64 -3.10
CA LYS A 732 4.11 21.71 -3.95
C LYS A 732 2.64 21.92 -3.64
N ARG A 733 2.15 23.10 -4.01
CA ARG A 733 0.72 23.37 -4.02
C ARG A 733 0.03 22.44 -5.04
N PRO A 734 -1.14 21.84 -4.72
CA PRO A 734 -1.89 21.06 -5.69
C PRO A 734 -2.24 21.91 -6.92
N ALA A 735 -2.06 21.33 -8.11
CA ALA A 735 -2.16 22.07 -9.37
C ALA A 735 -3.56 22.67 -9.58
N ASP A 736 -4.60 21.87 -9.35
CA ASP A 736 -6.00 22.21 -9.63
C ASP A 736 -6.74 22.71 -8.38
N GLU A 737 -6.02 23.29 -7.42
CA GLU A 737 -6.60 23.83 -6.20
C GLU A 737 -7.31 25.18 -6.45
N PRO A 738 -8.64 25.24 -6.33
CA PRO A 738 -9.38 26.51 -6.40
C PRO A 738 -9.16 27.33 -5.13
N VAL A 739 -9.14 28.66 -5.28
CA VAL A 739 -9.03 29.60 -4.15
C VAL A 739 -10.19 30.58 -4.21
N ALA A 740 -11.15 30.43 -3.30
CA ALA A 740 -12.35 31.28 -3.27
C ALA A 740 -12.06 32.70 -2.80
N SER A 741 -11.18 32.86 -1.80
CA SER A 741 -10.84 34.19 -1.25
C SER A 741 -9.37 34.53 -1.43
N LEU A 742 -9.11 35.65 -2.13
CA LEU A 742 -7.78 36.20 -2.40
C LEU A 742 -7.17 36.95 -1.22
N GLY A 743 -7.93 37.21 -0.15
CA GLY A 743 -7.47 37.95 1.00
C GLY A 743 -8.22 37.60 2.27
N LYS A 744 -7.69 38.02 3.41
CA LYS A 744 -8.30 37.87 4.73
C LYS A 744 -8.66 39.26 5.25
N VAL A 745 -9.95 39.47 5.53
CA VAL A 745 -10.45 40.72 6.10
C VAL A 745 -10.21 40.70 7.61
N LEU A 746 -9.57 41.75 8.11
CA LEU A 746 -9.29 41.97 9.53
C LEU A 746 -10.49 42.61 10.24
N GLY A 747 -10.51 42.59 11.57
CA GLY A 747 -11.60 43.20 12.36
C GLY A 747 -11.81 44.70 12.09
N ASP A 748 -10.74 45.41 11.70
CA ASP A 748 -10.79 46.82 11.31
C ASP A 748 -11.16 47.05 9.83
N ARG A 749 -11.63 46.01 9.13
CA ARG A 749 -12.03 45.99 7.71
C ARG A 749 -10.91 46.20 6.71
N ARG A 750 -9.64 46.23 7.15
CA ARG A 750 -8.50 46.17 6.23
C ARG A 750 -8.29 44.71 5.78
N THR A 751 -7.57 44.51 4.68
CA THR A 751 -7.40 43.21 4.06
C THR A 751 -5.93 42.84 3.97
N LEU A 752 -5.58 41.65 4.44
CA LEU A 752 -4.32 40.99 4.13
C LEU A 752 -4.49 40.17 2.85
N TYR A 753 -3.85 40.57 1.75
CA TYR A 753 -3.91 39.82 0.50
C TYR A 753 -3.03 38.58 0.59
N LYS A 754 -3.56 37.42 0.23
CA LYS A 754 -2.83 36.15 0.31
C LYS A 754 -1.75 36.11 -0.77
N TYR A 755 -0.56 35.64 -0.42
CA TYR A 755 0.48 35.37 -1.40
C TYR A 755 0.22 34.02 -2.09
N LEU A 756 -0.22 34.05 -3.35
CA LEU A 756 -0.77 32.91 -4.10
C LEU A 756 0.02 32.64 -5.38
N ASN A 757 1.35 32.72 -5.33
CA ASN A 757 2.21 32.41 -6.47
C ASN A 757 2.09 30.91 -6.85
N PRO A 758 1.62 30.57 -8.07
CA PRO A 758 1.47 29.18 -8.51
C PRO A 758 2.81 28.47 -8.75
N GLY A 759 3.91 29.21 -8.90
CA GLY A 759 5.27 28.69 -9.06
C GLY A 759 5.96 28.30 -7.75
N LEU A 760 5.28 28.39 -6.60
CA LEU A 760 5.84 28.01 -5.31
C LEU A 760 6.15 26.50 -5.25
N ILE A 761 7.38 26.19 -4.91
CA ILE A 761 7.86 24.82 -4.72
C ILE A 761 8.69 24.73 -3.45
N GLY A 762 8.43 23.68 -2.67
CA GLY A 762 9.07 23.42 -1.41
C GLY A 762 10.06 22.26 -1.49
N TYR A 763 11.16 22.37 -0.77
CA TYR A 763 12.18 21.33 -0.66
C TYR A 763 12.50 21.08 0.81
N ILE A 764 12.58 19.79 1.15
CA ILE A 764 13.11 19.32 2.42
C ILE A 764 14.51 18.80 2.15
N THR A 765 15.48 19.26 2.92
CA THR A 765 16.90 18.94 2.75
C THR A 765 17.49 18.36 4.03
N ILE A 766 18.60 17.64 3.89
CA ILE A 766 19.44 17.20 5.01
C ILE A 766 20.86 17.71 4.81
N ALA A 767 21.40 18.38 5.83
CA ALA A 767 22.78 18.83 5.90
C ALA A 767 23.58 17.88 6.79
N GLN A 768 24.49 17.12 6.18
CA GLN A 768 25.48 16.33 6.90
C GLN A 768 26.73 17.15 7.13
N ARG A 769 27.08 17.41 8.40
CA ARG A 769 28.28 18.19 8.77
C ARG A 769 29.45 17.26 9.07
N SER A 770 30.63 17.61 8.54
CA SER A 770 31.90 16.91 8.78
C SER A 770 32.33 16.88 10.26
N ASP A 771 31.87 17.86 11.05
CA ASP A 771 32.44 18.19 12.35
C ASP A 771 31.82 17.42 13.54
N ARG A 772 31.38 16.17 13.34
CA ARG A 772 30.69 15.32 14.34
C ARG A 772 29.45 15.94 15.02
N ARG A 773 28.94 17.07 14.52
CA ARG A 773 27.67 17.67 14.98
C ARG A 773 26.50 16.87 14.41
N ALA A 774 25.39 16.83 15.14
CA ALA A 774 24.16 16.23 14.64
C ALA A 774 23.76 16.86 13.29
N PRO A 775 23.25 16.07 12.33
CA PRO A 775 22.75 16.62 11.07
C PRO A 775 21.61 17.61 11.33
N THR A 776 21.33 18.47 10.36
CA THR A 776 20.17 19.38 10.41
C THR A 776 19.32 19.23 9.18
N CYS A 777 18.02 19.44 9.33
CA CYS A 777 17.07 19.49 8.23
C CYS A 777 16.84 20.93 7.78
N GLY A 778 16.68 21.15 6.48
CA GLY A 778 16.21 22.43 5.95
C GLY A 778 14.80 22.28 5.38
N VAL A 779 13.96 23.29 5.60
CA VAL A 779 12.68 23.46 4.90
C VAL A 779 12.77 24.75 4.10
N TYR A 780 12.80 24.62 2.78
CA TYR A 780 12.90 25.75 1.86
C TYR A 780 11.62 25.87 1.06
N LEU A 781 11.16 27.10 0.86
CA LEU A 781 10.12 27.44 -0.10
C LEU A 781 10.71 28.40 -1.12
N PHE A 782 10.73 28.00 -2.38
CA PHE A 782 11.27 28.77 -3.50
C PHE A 782 10.13 29.27 -4.39
N ASP A 783 10.36 30.45 -4.98
CA ASP A 783 9.70 30.83 -6.22
C ASP A 783 10.36 30.07 -7.38
N GLY A 784 9.72 29.02 -7.88
CA GLY A 784 10.23 28.20 -8.99
C GLY A 784 10.36 28.95 -10.32
N LEU A 785 9.82 30.16 -10.44
CA LEU A 785 9.99 31.00 -11.62
C LEU A 785 11.28 31.84 -11.53
N LYS A 786 11.65 32.31 -10.34
CA LYS A 786 12.76 33.27 -10.11
C LYS A 786 13.99 32.68 -9.42
N GLY A 787 13.83 31.57 -8.71
CA GLY A 787 14.85 30.99 -7.84
C GLY A 787 15.01 31.70 -6.49
N THR A 788 14.13 32.65 -6.16
CA THR A 788 14.18 33.37 -4.87
C THR A 788 13.65 32.49 -3.75
N ILE A 789 14.38 32.43 -2.64
CA ILE A 789 13.92 31.76 -1.41
C ILE A 789 12.89 32.68 -0.74
N VAL A 790 11.65 32.22 -0.65
CA VAL A 790 10.53 32.91 -0.01
C VAL A 790 10.51 32.65 1.49
N TYR A 791 10.79 31.40 1.89
CA TYR A 791 10.84 30.99 3.29
C TYR A 791 11.94 29.94 3.48
N HIS A 792 12.64 29.99 4.60
CA HIS A 792 13.65 29.01 4.98
C HIS A 792 13.68 28.82 6.49
N ALA A 793 13.63 27.56 6.92
CA ALA A 793 13.82 27.18 8.32
C ALA A 793 14.86 26.05 8.45
N THR A 794 15.71 26.15 9.46
CA THR A 794 16.66 25.09 9.84
C THR A 794 16.16 24.39 11.09
N ILE A 795 16.05 23.07 11.01
CA ILE A 795 15.42 22.21 12.01
C ILE A 795 16.47 21.20 12.52
N PRO A 796 16.51 20.89 13.83
CA PRO A 796 17.38 19.82 14.33
C PRO A 796 17.00 18.46 13.73
N SER A 797 17.99 17.62 13.43
CA SER A 797 17.68 16.21 13.11
C SER A 797 17.40 15.43 14.38
N ALA A 798 16.41 14.55 14.31
CA ALA A 798 16.15 13.58 15.36
C ALA A 798 16.81 12.24 14.98
N ARG A 799 17.53 11.62 15.91
CA ARG A 799 18.17 10.29 15.73
C ARG A 799 19.09 10.19 14.50
N GLY A 800 19.67 11.32 14.08
CA GLY A 800 20.55 11.40 12.90
C GLY A 800 19.83 11.37 11.54
N GLY A 801 18.49 11.40 11.52
CA GLY A 801 17.66 11.40 10.31
C GLY A 801 16.76 12.62 10.19
N CYS A 802 16.27 12.87 8.97
CA CYS A 802 15.38 13.98 8.68
C CYS A 802 13.94 13.52 8.47
N ASP A 803 13.17 13.48 9.56
CA ASP A 803 11.76 13.09 9.57
C ASP A 803 10.86 14.34 9.59
N VAL A 804 10.82 15.03 8.44
CA VAL A 804 10.00 16.22 8.24
C VAL A 804 8.92 15.92 7.20
N HIS A 805 7.70 16.31 7.54
CA HIS A 805 6.55 16.27 6.64
C HIS A 805 6.02 17.68 6.44
N ALA A 806 5.70 18.06 5.20
CA ALA A 806 5.24 19.41 4.87
C ALA A 806 4.11 19.37 3.84
N VAL A 807 3.15 20.30 3.98
CA VAL A 807 2.08 20.55 3.02
C VAL A 807 1.98 22.05 2.73
N LEU A 808 1.73 22.37 1.47
CA LEU A 808 1.47 23.72 1.01
C LEU A 808 0.09 23.77 0.34
N THR A 809 -0.80 24.61 0.86
CA THR A 809 -2.16 24.80 0.34
C THR A 809 -2.45 26.30 0.30
N GLU A 810 -2.93 26.83 -0.82
CA GLU A 810 -3.11 28.28 -1.01
C GLU A 810 -1.83 29.08 -0.68
N ASN A 811 -1.84 29.82 0.44
CA ASN A 811 -0.77 30.64 1.01
C ASN A 811 -0.24 30.10 2.35
N TRP A 812 -0.64 28.88 2.71
CA TRP A 812 -0.43 28.28 4.02
C TRP A 812 0.48 27.07 3.90
N LEU A 813 1.67 27.20 4.49
CA LEU A 813 2.66 26.15 4.66
C LEU A 813 2.54 25.59 6.08
N LEU A 814 2.45 24.28 6.20
CA LEU A 814 2.51 23.59 7.49
C LEU A 814 3.54 22.47 7.40
N TYR A 815 4.41 22.38 8.40
CA TYR A 815 5.37 21.28 8.50
C TYR A 815 5.52 20.77 9.92
N THR A 816 5.85 19.48 10.05
CA THR A 816 6.03 18.78 11.32
C THR A 816 7.42 18.22 11.45
N TYR A 817 7.97 18.22 12.66
CA TYR A 817 9.26 17.61 12.97
C TYR A 817 9.30 17.13 14.43
N TYR A 818 10.27 16.28 14.77
CA TYR A 818 10.52 15.88 16.15
C TYR A 818 11.64 16.72 16.77
N ASP A 819 11.36 17.28 17.95
CA ASP A 819 12.28 18.11 18.70
C ASP A 819 12.88 17.32 19.87
N GLU A 820 14.19 17.05 19.80
CA GLU A 820 14.93 16.29 20.83
C GLU A 820 15.30 17.13 22.06
N GLU A 821 15.27 18.45 21.96
CA GLU A 821 15.68 19.38 23.02
C GLU A 821 14.83 20.65 22.99
N ILE A 822 13.95 20.83 23.98
CA ILE A 822 13.34 22.15 24.20
C ILE A 822 14.34 23.01 24.98
N GLU A 823 14.82 24.11 24.38
CA GLU A 823 15.45 25.22 25.11
C GLU A 823 14.41 25.98 25.96
N SER A 824 13.77 25.29 26.92
CA SER A 824 12.91 25.90 27.93
C SER A 824 13.23 25.31 29.29
N VAL A 825 12.79 26.00 30.36
CA VAL A 825 13.01 25.63 31.77
C VAL A 825 12.49 24.20 32.07
N VAL A 826 11.66 23.63 31.19
CA VAL A 826 11.25 22.22 31.18
C VAL A 826 11.71 21.57 29.87
N GLN A 827 12.77 20.76 29.94
CA GLN A 827 13.29 19.99 28.81
C GLN A 827 12.36 18.81 28.49
N ALA A 828 11.33 18.99 27.67
CA ALA A 828 10.38 17.91 27.32
C ALA A 828 10.40 17.61 25.82
N LYS A 829 11.01 16.51 25.38
CA LYS A 829 11.05 16.11 23.96
C LYS A 829 9.63 15.95 23.40
N GLY A 830 9.42 16.28 22.12
CA GLY A 830 8.10 16.14 21.53
C GLY A 830 8.00 16.52 20.05
N TYR A 831 6.89 16.15 19.44
CA TYR A 831 6.58 16.56 18.07
C TYR A 831 6.17 18.01 18.02
N ARG A 832 6.61 18.71 16.98
CA ARG A 832 6.29 20.10 16.70
C ARG A 832 5.59 20.19 15.38
N VAL A 833 4.68 21.15 15.28
CA VAL A 833 4.07 21.58 14.03
C VAL A 833 4.23 23.08 13.91
N VAL A 834 4.77 23.53 12.79
CA VAL A 834 4.95 24.95 12.49
C VAL A 834 4.00 25.30 11.37
N SER A 835 3.26 26.39 11.59
CA SER A 835 2.31 26.95 10.66
C SER A 835 2.81 28.30 10.18
N VAL A 836 2.85 28.46 8.86
CA VAL A 836 3.38 29.64 8.18
C VAL A 836 2.35 30.13 7.16
N GLU A 837 1.89 31.37 7.31
CA GLU A 837 1.03 32.03 6.32
C GLU A 837 1.78 33.17 5.62
N LEU A 838 1.66 33.20 4.30
CA LEU A 838 2.31 34.16 3.42
C LEU A 838 1.29 35.18 2.91
N TYR A 839 1.59 36.47 3.05
CA TYR A 839 0.74 37.57 2.57
C TYR A 839 1.52 38.52 1.67
N GLU A 840 0.83 39.14 0.72
CA GLU A 840 1.40 40.11 -0.21
C GLU A 840 1.77 41.41 0.49
N GLY A 841 2.86 42.02 0.04
CA GLY A 841 3.29 43.34 0.46
C GLY A 841 3.90 43.36 1.85
N SER A 842 4.31 44.56 2.25
CA SER A 842 4.92 44.79 3.58
C SER A 842 3.91 45.33 4.61
N GLN A 843 2.71 45.69 4.16
CA GLN A 843 1.67 46.34 4.96
C GLN A 843 0.30 45.72 4.71
N VAL A 844 -0.65 45.99 5.62
CA VAL A 844 -2.06 45.65 5.40
C VAL A 844 -2.62 46.51 4.25
N ASN A 845 -3.54 45.96 3.45
CA ASN A 845 -4.09 46.57 2.23
C ASN A 845 -3.08 46.76 1.08
N ASP A 846 -1.95 46.04 1.11
CA ASP A 846 -0.95 46.07 0.05
C ASP A 846 -1.14 44.87 -0.91
N LYS A 847 -1.46 45.13 -2.18
CA LYS A 847 -1.73 44.09 -3.18
C LYS A 847 -0.66 44.13 -4.27
N THR A 848 0.17 43.09 -4.32
CA THR A 848 1.26 42.93 -5.29
C THR A 848 0.90 41.97 -6.44
N ARG A 849 -0.31 41.39 -6.44
CA ARG A 849 -0.84 40.51 -7.51
C ARG A 849 0.05 39.29 -7.77
N SER A 850 0.40 38.57 -6.71
CA SER A 850 1.29 37.41 -6.73
C SER A 850 0.83 36.29 -7.69
N THR A 851 -0.47 36.16 -7.94
CA THR A 851 -1.05 35.18 -8.88
C THR A 851 -0.70 35.43 -10.35
N GLU A 852 -0.50 36.69 -10.72
CA GLU A 852 -0.20 37.15 -12.08
C GLU A 852 1.27 37.59 -12.20
N SER A 853 2.08 37.33 -11.17
CA SER A 853 3.43 37.85 -11.09
C SER A 853 4.32 37.22 -12.16
N SER A 854 4.94 38.09 -12.98
CA SER A 854 5.98 37.66 -13.92
C SER A 854 7.33 37.53 -13.23
N VAL A 855 8.24 36.79 -13.88
CA VAL A 855 9.65 36.66 -13.47
C VAL A 855 10.29 38.04 -13.24
N TYR A 856 9.86 39.07 -13.98
CA TYR A 856 10.44 40.42 -14.00
C TYR A 856 9.83 41.40 -12.99
N TYR A 857 8.78 41.01 -12.26
CA TYR A 857 8.09 41.91 -11.33
C TYR A 857 8.68 41.86 -9.92
N ASN A 858 9.58 42.79 -9.58
CA ASN A 858 10.32 42.75 -8.30
C ASN A 858 9.46 42.93 -7.04
N LYS A 859 8.33 43.64 -7.13
CA LYS A 859 7.45 43.84 -5.96
C LYS A 859 6.78 42.55 -5.46
N SER A 860 6.78 41.46 -6.25
CA SER A 860 6.29 40.17 -5.76
C SER A 860 7.24 39.49 -4.75
N ALA A 861 8.41 40.07 -4.49
CA ALA A 861 9.30 39.63 -3.42
C ALA A 861 8.95 40.28 -2.06
N GLU A 862 8.10 41.31 -2.04
CA GLU A 862 7.59 41.92 -0.81
C GLU A 862 6.50 41.01 -0.23
N ILE A 863 6.86 40.25 0.80
CA ILE A 863 6.00 39.22 1.41
C ILE A 863 6.02 39.41 2.93
N SER A 864 4.84 39.47 3.54
CA SER A 864 4.66 39.44 4.98
C SER A 864 4.44 38.00 5.44
N ILE A 865 5.29 37.49 6.33
CA ILE A 865 5.25 36.10 6.80
C ILE A 865 4.80 36.09 8.26
N TYR A 866 3.75 35.32 8.56
CA TYR A 866 3.33 35.02 9.92
C TYR A 866 3.64 33.57 10.22
N GLU A 867 4.42 33.34 11.26
CA GLU A 867 4.88 32.01 11.67
C GLU A 867 4.50 31.77 13.13
N GLN A 868 4.05 30.55 13.43
CA GLN A 868 3.85 30.10 14.80
C GLN A 868 4.07 28.58 14.91
N ALA A 869 4.79 28.17 15.96
CA ALA A 869 5.02 26.78 16.30
C ALA A 869 4.06 26.29 17.40
N TYR A 870 3.70 25.01 17.34
CA TYR A 870 2.85 24.32 18.32
C TYR A 870 3.47 22.97 18.68
N VAL A 871 3.15 22.47 19.86
CA VAL A 871 3.38 21.09 20.31
C VAL A 871 2.28 20.21 19.73
N PHE A 872 2.70 19.16 19.03
CA PHE A 872 1.82 18.18 18.41
C PHE A 872 1.90 16.85 19.19
N PRO A 873 0.77 16.16 19.43
CA PRO A 873 0.74 15.05 20.37
C PRO A 873 1.36 13.75 19.83
N PHE A 874 1.47 13.57 18.51
CA PHE A 874 1.89 12.31 17.89
C PHE A 874 2.90 12.49 16.78
N ALA A 875 3.61 11.40 16.48
CA ALA A 875 4.36 11.25 15.25
C ALA A 875 3.41 11.19 14.04
N VAL A 876 3.82 11.81 12.94
CA VAL A 876 3.05 11.89 11.69
C VAL A 876 3.70 11.01 10.64
N SER A 877 2.89 10.17 9.99
CA SER A 877 3.33 9.31 8.89
C SER A 877 3.00 9.92 7.52
N ALA A 878 1.82 10.54 7.40
CA ALA A 878 1.39 11.27 6.24
C ALA A 878 0.48 12.44 6.67
N LEU A 879 0.53 13.54 5.92
CA LEU A 879 -0.34 14.69 6.12
C LEU A 879 -0.78 15.26 4.78
N THR A 880 -1.99 15.81 4.75
CA THR A 880 -2.56 16.49 3.57
C THR A 880 -3.67 17.43 4.02
N THR A 881 -4.29 18.16 3.09
CA THR A 881 -5.45 19.02 3.37
C THR A 881 -6.67 18.60 2.57
N THR A 882 -7.85 18.93 3.09
CA THR A 882 -9.12 18.69 2.40
C THR A 882 -9.24 19.56 1.16
N SER A 883 -9.77 18.97 0.07
CA SER A 883 -10.02 19.66 -1.20
C SER A 883 -11.51 19.66 -1.53
N THR A 884 -12.05 20.84 -1.87
CA THR A 884 -13.45 21.05 -2.25
C THR A 884 -13.53 21.75 -3.60
N LYS A 885 -14.68 21.66 -4.27
CA LYS A 885 -14.86 22.00 -5.69
C LYS A 885 -14.53 23.46 -6.02
N PHE A 886 -14.81 24.38 -5.11
CA PHE A 886 -14.61 25.82 -5.27
C PHE A 886 -13.65 26.41 -4.23
N GLY A 887 -13.20 25.62 -3.24
CA GLY A 887 -12.31 26.09 -2.18
C GLY A 887 -12.97 27.12 -1.25
N ILE A 888 -14.29 27.06 -1.09
CA ILE A 888 -15.08 27.93 -0.22
C ILE A 888 -15.12 27.38 1.20
N ALA A 889 -15.31 26.05 1.34
CA ALA A 889 -15.30 25.41 2.64
C ALA A 889 -13.94 25.60 3.33
N THR A 890 -13.94 25.70 4.66
CA THR A 890 -12.69 25.76 5.41
C THR A 890 -11.85 24.52 5.17
N LYS A 891 -10.54 24.67 5.07
CA LYS A 891 -9.65 23.50 4.92
C LYS A 891 -9.37 22.89 6.28
N ASP A 892 -9.46 21.57 6.36
CA ASP A 892 -8.93 20.80 7.49
C ASP A 892 -7.59 20.17 7.10
N LEU A 893 -6.71 20.03 8.10
CA LEU A 893 -5.50 19.25 8.02
C LEU A 893 -5.82 17.80 8.37
N LEU A 894 -5.60 16.88 7.43
CA LEU A 894 -5.72 15.44 7.65
C LEU A 894 -4.36 14.89 8.02
N VAL A 895 -4.29 14.14 9.12
CA VAL A 895 -3.05 13.57 9.65
C VAL A 895 -3.23 12.08 9.87
N ALA A 896 -2.35 11.27 9.29
CA ALA A 896 -2.17 9.88 9.68
C ALA A 896 -1.07 9.81 10.74
N ASN A 897 -1.40 9.34 11.94
CA ASN A 897 -0.47 9.26 13.06
C ASN A 897 0.13 7.85 13.21
N HIS A 898 1.20 7.70 14.00
CA HIS A 898 1.80 6.39 14.30
C HIS A 898 0.94 5.47 15.19
N ARG A 899 -0.23 5.93 15.66
CA ARG A 899 -1.24 5.07 16.31
C ARG A 899 -2.15 4.37 15.28
N ASN A 900 -1.81 4.48 14.00
CA ASN A 900 -2.59 3.97 12.87
C ASN A 900 -3.99 4.60 12.79
N GLN A 901 -4.12 5.88 13.16
CA GLN A 901 -5.38 6.62 13.10
C GLN A 901 -5.27 7.75 12.08
N ILE A 902 -6.39 8.05 11.42
CA ILE A 902 -6.51 9.22 10.55
C ILE A 902 -7.40 10.23 11.27
N GLN A 903 -6.87 11.44 11.48
CA GLN A 903 -7.51 12.49 12.28
C GLN A 903 -7.60 13.80 11.49
N SER A 904 -8.72 14.51 11.64
CA SER A 904 -8.96 15.81 11.00
C SER A 904 -8.77 16.94 12.00
N PHE A 905 -7.97 17.95 11.64
CA PHE A 905 -7.74 19.12 12.47
C PHE A 905 -8.17 20.40 11.74
N PRO A 906 -9.05 21.24 12.33
CA PRO A 906 -9.46 22.49 11.71
C PRO A 906 -8.31 23.46 11.50
N ARG A 907 -8.21 24.09 10.32
CA ARG A 907 -7.19 25.13 10.04
C ARG A 907 -7.11 26.21 11.12
N ARG A 908 -8.24 26.58 11.72
CA ARG A 908 -8.28 27.62 12.77
C ARG A 908 -7.38 27.30 13.98
N MET A 909 -7.13 26.02 14.28
CA MET A 909 -6.20 25.64 15.34
C MET A 909 -4.75 26.01 15.01
N PHE A 910 -4.42 26.13 13.74
CA PHE A 910 -3.07 26.41 13.26
C PHE A 910 -2.92 27.83 12.70
N ASP A 911 -3.85 28.76 12.95
CA ASP A 911 -3.68 30.15 12.49
C ASP A 911 -2.48 30.80 13.20
N PRO A 912 -1.41 31.21 12.50
CA PRO A 912 -0.21 31.76 13.15
C PRO A 912 -0.46 33.12 13.81
N ARG A 913 -1.60 33.77 13.53
CA ARG A 913 -1.96 35.08 14.09
C ARG A 913 -2.71 34.96 15.43
N ARG A 914 -2.83 33.76 16.00
CA ARG A 914 -3.44 33.54 17.33
C ARG A 914 -2.70 34.37 18.40
N PRO A 915 -3.38 35.27 19.13
CA PRO A 915 -2.72 36.15 20.09
C PRO A 915 -2.28 35.38 21.34
N LYS A 916 -1.07 35.65 21.84
CA LYS A 916 -0.56 35.11 23.12
C LYS A 916 -1.22 35.72 24.34
N ARG A 917 -1.87 36.87 24.16
CA ARG A 917 -2.67 37.57 25.17
C ARG A 917 -4.16 37.22 25.03
N LYS A 918 -4.98 37.74 25.95
CA LYS A 918 -6.44 37.72 25.80
C LYS A 918 -6.84 38.37 24.47
N VAL A 919 -7.79 37.74 23.79
CA VAL A 919 -8.31 38.15 22.47
C VAL A 919 -9.00 39.51 22.60
N THR A 920 -8.72 40.44 21.68
CA THR A 920 -9.42 41.73 21.57
C THR A 920 -10.74 41.59 20.81
N ALA A 921 -11.59 42.63 20.84
CA ALA A 921 -12.85 42.62 20.09
C ALA A 921 -12.63 42.45 18.58
N GLU A 922 -11.66 43.16 18.00
CA GLU A 922 -11.32 43.06 16.57
C GLU A 922 -10.81 41.66 16.20
N GLU A 923 -9.96 41.04 17.02
CA GLU A 923 -9.49 39.67 16.80
C GLU A 923 -10.62 38.64 16.95
N GLN A 924 -11.58 38.91 17.84
CA GLN A 924 -12.74 38.06 18.02
C GLN A 924 -13.71 38.15 16.83
N GLU A 925 -13.83 39.31 16.18
CA GLU A 925 -14.56 39.45 14.91
C GLU A 925 -13.94 38.62 13.78
N GLU A 926 -12.61 38.45 13.79
CA GLU A 926 -11.89 37.53 12.90
C GLU A 926 -11.98 36.05 13.32
N TRP A 927 -12.69 35.74 14.40
CA TRP A 927 -12.77 34.40 15.00
C TRP A 927 -11.41 33.84 15.45
N LEU A 928 -10.44 34.71 15.78
CA LEU A 928 -9.19 34.27 16.36
C LEU A 928 -9.41 33.75 17.79
N ILE A 929 -8.75 32.64 18.09
CA ILE A 929 -8.72 32.06 19.43
C ILE A 929 -7.36 32.35 20.07
N GLN A 930 -7.33 32.46 21.39
CA GLN A 930 -6.07 32.65 22.12
C GLN A 930 -5.07 31.53 21.76
N TYR A 931 -3.80 31.89 21.63
CA TYR A 931 -2.73 30.93 21.40
C TYR A 931 -2.59 29.99 22.60
N ASP A 932 -2.66 28.71 22.29
CA ASP A 932 -2.32 27.61 23.17
C ASP A 932 -1.23 26.83 22.45
N PRO A 933 -0.02 26.68 23.04
CA PRO A 933 1.06 25.94 22.41
C PRO A 933 0.71 24.47 22.18
N VAL A 934 -0.19 23.87 22.95
CA VAL A 934 -0.51 22.44 22.83
C VAL A 934 -1.74 22.25 21.96
N ILE A 935 -1.59 21.48 20.87
CA ILE A 935 -2.73 21.05 20.08
C ILE A 935 -3.40 19.88 20.81
N PRO A 936 -4.69 19.99 21.19
CA PRO A 936 -5.37 18.94 21.93
C PRO A 936 -5.60 17.71 21.04
N ASP A 937 -5.39 16.52 21.60
CA ASP A 937 -5.85 15.26 21.00
C ASP A 937 -7.35 15.09 21.25
N ASP A 938 -8.18 15.37 20.24
CA ASP A 938 -9.63 15.13 20.28
C ASP A 938 -9.96 13.86 19.52
N THR A 939 -10.25 12.79 20.26
CA THR A 939 -10.60 11.48 19.70
C THR A 939 -11.86 11.50 18.85
N ARG A 940 -12.76 12.49 19.04
CA ARG A 940 -13.98 12.64 18.24
C ARG A 940 -13.69 13.07 16.80
N ARG A 941 -12.48 13.58 16.54
CA ARG A 941 -12.01 14.00 15.22
C ARG A 941 -11.23 12.91 14.47
N VAL A 942 -11.12 11.71 15.05
CA VAL A 942 -10.53 10.56 14.39
C VAL A 942 -11.53 10.00 13.39
N ILE A 943 -11.32 10.28 12.10
CA ILE A 943 -12.24 9.88 11.03
C ILE A 943 -12.20 8.39 10.75
N SER A 944 -11.10 7.71 11.10
CA SER A 944 -10.98 6.25 10.99
C SER A 944 -11.59 5.51 12.19
N HIS A 945 -12.12 6.21 13.20
CA HIS A 945 -12.70 5.66 14.42
C HIS A 945 -11.90 4.47 15.01
N ASN A 946 -12.39 3.25 14.83
CA ASN A 946 -11.85 1.99 15.35
C ASN A 946 -10.98 1.26 14.31
N TYR A 947 -10.95 1.74 13.07
CA TYR A 947 -10.06 1.22 12.04
C TYR A 947 -8.63 1.68 12.31
N HIS A 948 -7.76 0.69 12.51
CA HIS A 948 -6.32 0.89 12.58
C HIS A 948 -5.73 0.81 11.17
N VAL A 949 -5.52 1.96 10.54
CA VAL A 949 -4.97 2.07 9.17
C VAL A 949 -3.45 2.03 9.24
N ALA A 950 -2.90 0.82 9.13
CA ALA A 950 -1.48 0.57 9.37
C ALA A 950 -0.57 1.15 8.27
N ASN A 951 0.59 1.68 8.69
CA ASN A 951 1.68 2.16 7.81
C ASN A 951 1.19 3.04 6.65
N THR A 952 0.37 4.04 6.94
CA THR A 952 -0.12 5.00 5.93
C THR A 952 1.05 5.78 5.33
N ARG A 953 1.21 5.71 4.01
CA ARG A 953 2.28 6.39 3.26
C ARG A 953 1.79 7.67 2.61
N SER A 954 0.55 7.70 2.15
CA SER A 954 -0.04 8.89 1.54
C SER A 954 -1.54 9.00 1.81
N ILE A 955 -2.04 10.24 1.79
CA ILE A 955 -3.46 10.56 1.87
C ILE A 955 -3.80 11.44 0.68
N LEU A 956 -4.79 11.00 -0.11
CA LEU A 956 -5.31 11.70 -1.27
C LEU A 956 -6.68 12.27 -0.93
N THR A 957 -6.95 13.48 -1.43
CA THR A 957 -8.26 14.11 -1.29
C THR A 957 -8.82 14.48 -2.65
N SER A 958 -10.13 14.35 -2.82
CA SER A 958 -10.83 14.73 -4.05
C SER A 958 -12.14 15.45 -3.72
N PRO A 959 -12.49 16.52 -4.43
CA PRO A 959 -13.74 17.23 -4.19
C PRO A 959 -14.95 16.36 -4.56
N ALA A 960 -16.02 16.41 -3.77
CA ALA A 960 -17.33 15.93 -4.22
C ALA A 960 -18.02 16.98 -5.13
N LEU A 961 -19.23 16.68 -5.64
CA LEU A 961 -20.03 17.73 -6.30
C LEU A 961 -20.56 18.76 -5.30
N LEU A 962 -20.76 18.33 -4.06
CA LEU A 962 -21.06 19.18 -2.91
C LEU A 962 -19.80 19.93 -2.48
N GLU A 963 -19.93 21.24 -2.32
CA GLU A 963 -18.83 22.10 -1.88
C GLU A 963 -18.47 21.84 -0.41
N SER A 964 -19.42 21.36 0.39
CA SER A 964 -19.17 21.05 1.79
C SER A 964 -18.31 19.79 2.02
N THR A 965 -18.16 18.92 1.01
CA THR A 965 -17.67 17.55 1.21
C THR A 965 -16.41 17.24 0.40
N SER A 966 -15.43 16.63 1.08
CA SER A 966 -14.18 16.14 0.50
C SER A 966 -14.08 14.62 0.68
N LEU A 967 -13.73 13.90 -0.39
CA LEU A 967 -13.43 12.48 -0.34
C LEU A 967 -11.99 12.29 0.12
N VAL A 968 -11.75 11.32 0.98
CA VAL A 968 -10.43 11.00 1.54
C VAL A 968 -10.10 9.56 1.21
N PHE A 969 -8.90 9.31 0.69
CA PHE A 969 -8.35 7.98 0.49
C PHE A 969 -6.92 7.91 1.04
N ALA A 970 -6.73 7.12 2.07
CA ALA A 970 -5.43 6.81 2.64
C ALA A 970 -4.93 5.46 2.11
N ASN A 971 -3.67 5.44 1.67
CA ASN A 971 -3.00 4.22 1.24
C ASN A 971 -1.65 4.05 1.97
N GLY A 972 -1.29 2.79 2.17
CA GLY A 972 -0.14 2.37 2.95
C GLY A 972 -0.01 0.85 2.90
N LEU A 973 0.22 0.22 4.04
CA LEU A 973 -0.06 -1.22 4.16
C LEU A 973 -1.56 -1.46 4.00
N ASP A 974 -2.38 -0.68 4.69
CA ASP A 974 -3.84 -0.74 4.60
C ASP A 974 -4.40 0.33 3.68
N LEU A 975 -5.61 0.07 3.19
CA LEU A 975 -6.41 1.06 2.46
C LEU A 975 -7.59 1.52 3.31
N PHE A 976 -7.85 2.81 3.31
CA PHE A 976 -9.02 3.40 3.95
C PHE A 976 -9.58 4.51 3.09
N ALA A 977 -10.90 4.56 2.93
CA ALA A 977 -11.56 5.71 2.33
C ALA A 977 -12.74 6.17 3.18
N SER A 978 -12.98 7.48 3.18
CA SER A 978 -14.09 8.11 3.89
C SER A 978 -14.42 9.47 3.26
N ARG A 979 -15.36 10.20 3.86
CA ARG A 979 -15.76 11.55 3.46
C ARG A 979 -15.68 12.46 4.66
N VAL A 980 -15.23 13.69 4.44
CA VAL A 980 -15.10 14.70 5.49
C VAL A 980 -15.80 15.97 5.04
N ALA A 981 -16.55 16.60 5.95
CA ALA A 981 -17.19 17.89 5.74
C ALA A 981 -16.62 18.94 6.72
N PRO A 982 -15.51 19.63 6.37
CA PRO A 982 -14.80 20.52 7.29
C PRO A 982 -15.64 21.63 7.92
N ALA A 983 -16.60 22.16 7.14
CA ALA A 983 -17.49 23.24 7.54
C ALA A 983 -18.94 22.76 7.81
N HIS A 984 -19.11 21.45 8.08
CA HIS A 984 -20.40 20.77 8.05
C HIS A 984 -21.11 20.87 6.69
N THR A 985 -22.19 20.12 6.53
CA THR A 985 -22.96 20.03 5.28
C THR A 985 -23.90 21.22 5.13
N PHE A 986 -23.41 22.35 4.63
CA PHE A 986 -24.19 23.58 4.46
C PHE A 986 -25.00 23.64 3.14
N ASP A 987 -24.67 22.78 2.18
CA ASP A 987 -25.29 22.71 0.84
C ASP A 987 -26.32 21.58 0.71
N VAL A 988 -26.55 20.83 1.79
CA VAL A 988 -27.58 19.79 1.88
C VAL A 988 -28.47 20.06 3.09
N LEU A 989 -29.76 19.77 2.94
CA LEU A 989 -30.71 19.85 4.04
C LEU A 989 -30.32 18.85 5.14
N ASN A 990 -30.38 19.26 6.40
CA ASN A 990 -30.09 18.39 7.53
C ASN A 990 -30.94 17.10 7.47
N GLU A 991 -30.33 15.94 7.70
CA GLU A 991 -31.01 14.64 7.70
C GLU A 991 -32.15 14.58 8.72
N ASN A 992 -31.99 15.28 9.85
CA ASN A 992 -32.99 15.36 10.92
C ASN A 992 -34.09 16.42 10.65
N PHE A 993 -34.15 17.00 9.46
CA PHE A 993 -35.18 17.98 9.14
C PHE A 993 -36.57 17.33 9.09
N ASN A 994 -37.48 17.80 9.95
CA ASN A 994 -38.83 17.25 10.07
C ASN A 994 -39.75 17.69 8.92
N LYS A 995 -39.61 17.01 7.77
CA LYS A 995 -40.42 17.23 6.57
C LYS A 995 -41.92 17.05 6.84
N ALA A 996 -42.29 16.05 7.65
CA ALA A 996 -43.69 15.76 7.97
C ALA A 996 -44.37 16.94 8.70
N GLN A 997 -43.67 17.54 9.68
CA GLN A 997 -44.15 18.72 10.37
C GLN A 997 -44.33 19.90 9.40
N LEU A 998 -43.37 20.17 8.52
CA LEU A 998 -43.50 21.25 7.52
C LEU A 998 -44.78 21.08 6.68
N VAL A 999 -45.01 19.87 6.16
CA VAL A 999 -46.18 19.56 5.33
C VAL A 999 -47.48 19.71 6.11
N LEU A 1000 -47.54 19.16 7.32
CA LEU A 1000 -48.73 19.23 8.16
C LEU A 1000 -49.06 20.70 8.50
N THR A 1001 -48.05 21.52 8.72
CA THR A 1001 -48.22 22.96 8.99
C THR A 1001 -48.78 23.70 7.76
N ILE A 1002 -48.25 23.42 6.56
CA ILE A 1002 -48.75 24.00 5.29
C ILE A 1002 -50.21 23.59 5.05
N VAL A 1003 -50.54 22.32 5.27
CA VAL A 1003 -51.91 21.81 5.13
C VAL A 1003 -52.85 22.47 6.14
N ALA A 1004 -52.45 22.54 7.41
CA ALA A 1004 -53.25 23.18 8.47
C ALA A 1004 -53.51 24.66 8.16
N LEU A 1005 -52.47 25.41 7.74
CA LEU A 1005 -52.60 26.82 7.33
C LEU A 1005 -53.50 26.97 6.09
N SER A 1006 -53.37 26.07 5.11
CA SER A 1006 -54.20 26.09 3.90
C SER A 1006 -55.68 25.87 4.25
N VAL A 1007 -55.98 24.88 5.09
CA VAL A 1007 -57.35 24.62 5.58
C VAL A 1007 -57.88 25.81 6.37
N ALA A 1008 -57.07 26.40 7.25
CA ALA A 1008 -57.44 27.59 8.00
C ALA A 1008 -57.77 28.78 7.08
N ILE A 1009 -56.98 29.02 6.03
CA ILE A 1009 -57.24 30.06 5.04
C ILE A 1009 -58.55 29.77 4.28
N PHE A 1010 -58.74 28.54 3.80
CA PHE A 1010 -59.96 28.16 3.09
C PHE A 1010 -61.22 28.31 3.96
N ALA A 1011 -61.13 28.01 5.26
CA ALA A 1011 -62.24 28.17 6.20
C ALA A 1011 -62.48 29.63 6.59
N THR A 1012 -61.42 30.42 6.80
CA THR A 1012 -61.54 31.83 7.26
C THR A 1012 -61.90 32.79 6.14
N ARG A 1013 -61.47 32.54 4.90
CA ARG A 1013 -61.78 33.39 3.73
C ARG A 1013 -63.28 33.69 3.56
N PRO A 1014 -64.20 32.70 3.56
CA PRO A 1014 -65.64 32.99 3.48
C PRO A 1014 -66.20 33.67 4.73
N ILE A 1015 -65.65 33.39 5.93
CA ILE A 1015 -66.06 34.01 7.19
C ILE A 1015 -65.76 35.52 7.16
N VAL A 1016 -64.53 35.88 6.78
CA VAL A 1016 -64.11 37.28 6.65
C VAL A 1016 -64.86 37.98 5.52
N GLY A 1017 -65.08 37.30 4.39
CA GLY A 1017 -65.89 37.82 3.28
C GLY A 1017 -67.32 38.15 3.73
N ARG A 1018 -67.98 37.25 4.46
CA ARG A 1018 -69.31 37.51 5.05
C ARG A 1018 -69.29 38.65 6.06
N LYS A 1019 -68.26 38.72 6.91
CA LYS A 1019 -68.14 39.79 7.92
C LYS A 1019 -67.99 41.17 7.27
N ARG A 1020 -67.09 41.31 6.29
CA ARG A 1020 -66.91 42.57 5.54
C ARG A 1020 -68.15 42.97 4.75
N LEU A 1021 -68.82 42.01 4.09
CA LEU A 1021 -70.06 42.31 3.39
C LEU A 1021 -71.13 42.84 4.36
N ARG A 1022 -71.22 42.24 5.57
CA ARG A 1022 -72.15 42.68 6.62
C ARG A 1022 -71.82 44.08 7.16
N GLU A 1023 -70.55 44.39 7.39
CA GLU A 1023 -70.08 45.74 7.79
C GLU A 1023 -70.23 46.81 6.69
N GLN A 1024 -70.37 46.40 5.42
CA GLN A 1024 -70.65 47.32 4.32
C GLN A 1024 -72.15 47.56 4.13
N TRP A 1025 -73.00 46.61 4.54
CA TRP A 1025 -74.46 46.66 4.36
C TRP A 1025 -75.19 47.24 5.57
N TYR A 1026 -74.57 47.20 6.76
CA TYR A 1026 -75.04 47.75 8.03
C TYR A 1026 -73.88 48.45 8.71
#